data_AF-A0A2V1AH32-F1
#
_entry.id   AF-A0A2V1AH32-F1
#
_cell.length_a   1.000
_cell.length_b   1.000
_cell.length_c   1.000
_cell.angle_alpha   90.00
_cell.angle_beta   90.00
_cell.angle_gamma   90.00
#
_symmetry.space_group_name_H-M   'P 1'
#
loop_
_entity.id
_entity.type
_entity.pdbx_description
1 polymer ?
#
loop_
_entity_poly.entity_id
_entity_poly.type
_entity_poly.pdbx_seq_one_letter_code
_entity_poly.pdbx_strand_id
1 'polypeptide(L)'
;MDLHSILDSVPEPPIVDLHLDEINKSGEYNLPTPMFEFQKELTDQIVSLHYSDILKYCETNDTTELIIKSLQICVENCMLVATHPYLLIQHYMPKNLSMRDLPAKLAETSGKFNVIKDLINVIVSNKVSPLPKHVGMVMNNNVREMDLLEALILGCRGSKVVQRYVGNSIKRENTKNNKNNAKAAPPLTIHMIPQDGQLTRNEAELENVKFDCIIVMDGHVDTSTQFFKNLRQQKRRGEECVMVRLIPIYSIEHCLLHYRGIEGESSYLYKLISSIVCLRDRIGNLQPDIFPIYNQSLTYLSHTFFDHVFRRDIRSFPSWPLPELPKIPRYSPTDVERSLLTEVVYHYTPYDSNEAAIEASAKCKSYYQTKRLQSDYVTNPLKNDYNILSGIHNHEAVSKRKGKDRTILTHKLILELNAGYLDLAKIEEEYHSYIESNKDERQSKIGRRIDDMKKSLTSIVSDVDHVEQRIQVNEKKLQKRQEEMEVLKSEIEQDKEKLKKFSESETVTNNDIKKTFVENQLKIWELQNEVKEKALKLQTKHDELSYTKKEIENCETSIKQSEEQVSAVREKITELEKQIESARQSEEEENDTFKKRRLDSKSGIDGAKEENTLLKTKLVKSLKFLKDTSHLKSRKGRGLTPNNR
;
A
#
# COMPACT_ATOMS: atom_id res chain seq x y z
N MET A 1 6.84 -12.57 -33.89
CA MET A 1 5.63 -12.38 -33.08
C MET A 1 5.31 -13.73 -32.50
N ASP A 2 5.47 -13.86 -31.19
CA ASP A 2 5.41 -15.14 -30.50
C ASP A 2 3.95 -15.41 -30.08
N LEU A 3 3.23 -16.21 -30.87
CA LEU A 3 1.78 -16.41 -30.70
C LEU A 3 1.42 -17.12 -29.40
N HIS A 4 2.35 -17.85 -28.79
CA HIS A 4 2.13 -18.54 -27.51
C HIS A 4 2.04 -17.58 -26.32
N SER A 5 2.74 -16.44 -26.33
CA SER A 5 2.65 -15.48 -25.22
C SER A 5 1.33 -14.70 -25.19
N ILE A 6 0.59 -14.69 -26.30
CA ILE A 6 -0.70 -14.01 -26.46
C ILE A 6 -1.85 -14.93 -26.05
N LEU A 7 -1.66 -16.26 -26.14
CA LEU A 7 -2.69 -17.25 -25.82
C LEU A 7 -2.73 -17.63 -24.32
N ASP A 8 -1.62 -17.44 -23.59
CA ASP A 8 -1.55 -17.66 -22.14
C ASP A 8 -1.92 -16.41 -21.31
N SER A 9 -1.94 -15.22 -21.90
CA SER A 9 -2.50 -14.03 -21.26
C SER A 9 -4.02 -14.10 -21.30
N VAL A 10 -4.68 -13.98 -20.15
CA VAL A 10 -6.14 -13.78 -20.07
C VAL A 10 -6.52 -12.72 -21.11
N PRO A 11 -7.42 -13.01 -22.08
CA PRO A 11 -7.76 -12.03 -23.11
C PRO A 11 -8.24 -10.75 -22.43
N GLU A 12 -7.55 -9.65 -22.68
CA GLU A 12 -7.91 -8.35 -22.13
C GLU A 12 -9.35 -8.04 -22.53
N PRO A 13 -10.23 -7.65 -21.59
CA PRO A 13 -11.62 -7.39 -21.91
C PRO A 13 -11.68 -6.30 -23.00
N PRO A 14 -12.39 -6.53 -24.11
CA PRO A 14 -12.50 -5.53 -25.16
C PRO A 14 -13.13 -4.26 -24.57
N ILE A 15 -12.56 -3.10 -24.87
CA ILE A 15 -13.21 -1.81 -24.57
C ILE A 15 -14.49 -1.79 -25.40
N VAL A 16 -15.63 -2.01 -24.74
CA VAL A 16 -16.95 -1.76 -25.33
C VAL A 16 -17.07 -0.24 -25.46
N ASP A 17 -17.42 0.24 -26.65
CA ASP A 17 -17.69 1.67 -26.85
C ASP A 17 -18.72 2.13 -25.80
N LEU A 18 -18.31 3.06 -24.95
CA LEU A 18 -19.15 3.59 -23.90
C LEU A 18 -20.31 4.35 -24.56
N HIS A 19 -21.53 3.83 -24.45
CA HIS A 19 -22.73 4.56 -24.83
C HIS A 19 -22.97 5.66 -23.80
N LEU A 20 -22.43 6.85 -24.06
CA LEU A 20 -22.59 8.02 -23.22
C LEU A 20 -23.90 8.75 -23.56
N ASP A 21 -24.77 8.94 -22.56
CA ASP A 21 -26.02 9.71 -22.70
C ASP A 21 -25.76 11.19 -22.99
N GLU A 22 -24.68 11.75 -22.43
CA GLU A 22 -24.26 13.15 -22.59
C GLU A 22 -22.76 13.22 -22.95
N ILE A 23 -22.43 13.88 -24.07
CA ILE A 23 -21.05 14.03 -24.55
C ILE A 23 -20.54 15.44 -24.27
N ASN A 24 -19.57 15.55 -23.37
CA ASN A 24 -18.95 16.83 -23.02
C ASN A 24 -18.02 17.35 -24.13
N LYS A 25 -18.27 18.58 -24.60
CA LYS A 25 -17.48 19.34 -25.59
C LYS A 25 -17.07 20.73 -25.10
N SER A 26 -17.09 20.97 -23.78
CA SER A 26 -16.84 22.27 -23.16
C SER A 26 -15.37 22.71 -23.18
N GLY A 27 -14.45 21.77 -23.45
CA GLY A 27 -13.01 21.98 -23.28
C GLY A 27 -12.52 21.82 -21.83
N GLU A 28 -13.44 21.55 -20.90
CA GLU A 28 -13.17 21.20 -19.50
C GLU A 28 -13.56 19.75 -19.24
N TYR A 29 -12.55 18.91 -19.01
CA TYR A 29 -12.74 17.47 -18.88
C TYR A 29 -12.32 16.97 -17.51
N ASN A 30 -13.12 16.07 -16.94
CA ASN A 30 -12.81 15.40 -15.68
C ASN A 30 -12.28 14.00 -15.98
N LEU A 31 -11.08 13.72 -15.49
CA LEU A 31 -10.46 12.40 -15.52
C LEU A 31 -10.55 11.79 -14.12
N PRO A 32 -11.46 10.82 -13.89
CA PRO A 32 -11.56 10.17 -12.61
C PRO A 32 -10.25 9.46 -12.25
N THR A 33 -9.92 9.34 -10.97
CA THR A 33 -8.75 8.59 -10.52
C THR A 33 -9.13 7.64 -9.39
N PRO A 34 -8.50 6.47 -9.29
CA PRO A 34 -8.69 5.60 -8.16
C PRO A 34 -7.90 6.11 -6.94
N MET A 35 -8.28 5.65 -5.76
CA MET A 35 -7.46 5.74 -4.56
C MET A 35 -7.05 4.33 -4.16
N PHE A 36 -5.78 4.15 -3.79
CA PHE A 36 -5.29 2.86 -3.33
C PHE A 36 -5.58 2.61 -1.86
N GLU A 37 -5.52 1.35 -1.43
CA GLU A 37 -5.90 0.93 -0.08
C GLU A 37 -5.27 1.77 1.02
N PHE A 38 -3.97 2.08 0.91
CA PHE A 38 -3.30 2.94 1.88
C PHE A 38 -3.89 4.36 1.93
N GLN A 39 -4.30 4.93 0.79
CA GLN A 39 -4.98 6.24 0.76
C GLN A 39 -6.38 6.17 1.36
N LYS A 40 -7.12 5.07 1.12
CA LYS A 40 -8.47 4.87 1.68
C LYS A 40 -8.40 4.73 3.21
N GLU A 41 -7.50 3.89 3.69
CA GLU A 41 -7.25 3.67 5.12
C GLU A 41 -6.82 4.96 5.82
N LEU A 42 -5.90 5.74 5.23
CA LEU A 42 -5.50 7.03 5.81
C LEU A 42 -6.67 8.03 5.86
N THR A 43 -7.54 8.02 4.85
CA THR A 43 -8.73 8.89 4.84
C THR A 43 -9.71 8.47 5.93
N ASP A 44 -9.93 7.16 6.11
CA ASP A 44 -10.78 6.67 7.20
C ASP A 44 -10.20 6.97 8.59
N GLN A 45 -8.88 6.84 8.76
CA GLN A 45 -8.20 7.22 10.00
C GLN A 45 -8.33 8.72 10.30
N ILE A 46 -8.25 9.60 9.29
CA ILE A 46 -8.49 11.03 9.46
C ILE A 46 -9.93 11.27 9.93
N VAL A 47 -10.92 10.65 9.28
CA VAL A 47 -12.33 10.78 9.67
C VAL A 47 -12.54 10.29 11.11
N SER A 48 -11.97 9.14 11.45
CA SER A 48 -12.04 8.53 12.79
C SER A 48 -11.38 9.41 13.86
N LEU A 49 -10.28 10.10 13.52
CA LEU A 49 -9.62 11.06 14.42
C LEU A 49 -10.56 12.24 14.77
N HIS A 50 -11.33 12.71 13.79
CA HIS A 50 -12.28 13.82 13.95
C HIS A 50 -13.69 13.35 14.35
N TYR A 51 -13.90 12.07 14.68
CA TYR A 51 -15.21 11.46 14.97
C TYR A 51 -16.08 12.29 15.93
N SER A 52 -15.52 12.67 17.10
CA SER A 52 -16.25 13.44 18.12
C SER A 52 -16.68 14.81 17.61
N ASP A 53 -15.82 15.47 16.82
CA ASP A 53 -16.07 16.83 16.34
C ASP A 53 -17.09 16.83 15.19
N ILE A 54 -17.05 15.79 14.34
CA ILE A 54 -18.03 15.56 13.28
C ILE A 54 -19.42 15.34 13.89
N LEU A 55 -19.55 14.47 14.91
CA LEU A 55 -20.84 14.23 15.56
C LEU A 55 -21.40 15.50 16.21
N LYS A 56 -20.59 16.24 16.98
CA LYS A 56 -21.04 17.50 17.60
C LYS A 56 -21.49 18.52 16.56
N TYR A 57 -20.76 18.63 15.45
CA TYR A 57 -21.12 19.54 14.37
C TYR A 57 -22.41 19.13 13.65
N CYS A 58 -22.60 17.84 13.36
CA CYS A 58 -23.74 17.35 12.60
C CYS A 58 -25.01 17.15 13.44
N GLU A 59 -24.90 16.76 14.71
CA GLU A 59 -26.03 16.46 15.59
C GLU A 59 -26.48 17.70 16.40
N THR A 60 -25.53 18.35 17.09
CA THR A 60 -25.83 19.49 17.97
C THR A 60 -25.77 20.85 17.26
N ASN A 61 -25.40 20.88 15.97
CA ASN A 61 -25.11 22.11 15.22
C ASN A 61 -24.15 23.04 15.98
N ASP A 62 -23.19 22.46 16.72
CA ASP A 62 -22.24 23.24 17.49
C ASP A 62 -21.22 23.90 16.54
N THR A 63 -21.42 25.19 16.28
CA THR A 63 -20.55 26.01 15.43
C THR A 63 -19.43 26.68 16.20
N THR A 64 -18.96 26.08 17.30
CA THR A 64 -17.78 26.59 18.02
C THR A 64 -16.58 26.66 17.08
N GLU A 65 -15.84 27.77 17.13
CA GLU A 65 -14.70 28.03 16.22
C GLU A 65 -13.66 26.90 16.23
N LEU A 66 -13.48 26.23 17.37
CA LEU A 66 -12.58 25.09 17.52
C LEU A 66 -13.04 23.87 16.69
N ILE A 67 -14.34 23.58 16.66
CA ILE A 67 -14.92 22.49 15.86
C ILE A 67 -14.81 22.83 14.37
N ILE A 68 -15.15 24.07 14.00
CA ILE A 68 -15.03 24.51 12.60
C ILE A 68 -13.58 24.39 12.11
N LYS A 69 -12.60 24.84 12.91
CA LYS A 69 -11.17 24.68 12.59
C LYS A 69 -10.75 23.21 12.51
N SER A 70 -11.21 22.38 13.43
CA SER A 70 -10.96 20.93 13.41
C SER A 70 -11.47 20.28 12.12
N LEU A 71 -12.70 20.62 11.70
CA LEU A 71 -13.28 20.10 10.45
C LEU A 71 -12.62 20.66 9.19
N GLN A 72 -12.17 21.92 9.20
CA GLN A 72 -11.37 22.47 8.11
C GLN A 72 -10.03 21.73 7.97
N ILE A 73 -9.37 21.41 9.08
CA ILE A 73 -8.15 20.59 9.09
C ILE A 73 -8.44 19.17 8.58
N CYS A 74 -9.58 18.59 8.94
CA CYS A 74 -10.01 17.29 8.41
C CYS A 74 -10.12 17.32 6.88
N VAL A 75 -10.78 18.35 6.33
CA VAL A 75 -10.90 18.56 4.87
C VAL A 75 -9.52 18.72 4.22
N GLU A 76 -8.65 19.55 4.79
CA GLU A 76 -7.29 19.78 4.27
C GLU A 76 -6.45 18.50 4.28
N ASN A 77 -6.48 17.73 5.36
CA ASN A 77 -5.77 16.45 5.45
C ASN A 77 -6.30 15.44 4.44
N CYS A 78 -7.62 15.35 4.25
CA CYS A 78 -8.21 14.50 3.20
C CYS A 78 -7.76 14.92 1.80
N MET A 79 -7.63 16.23 1.55
CA MET A 79 -7.15 16.76 0.26
C MET A 79 -5.68 16.37 0.00
N LEU A 80 -4.82 16.42 1.02
CA LEU A 80 -3.43 15.99 0.92
C LEU A 80 -3.30 14.48 0.66
N VAL A 81 -4.13 13.65 1.30
CA VAL A 81 -4.11 12.19 1.08
C VAL A 81 -4.65 11.81 -0.29
N ALA A 82 -5.68 12.53 -0.77
CA ALA A 82 -6.27 12.35 -2.08
C ALA A 82 -5.24 12.57 -3.21
N THR A 83 -4.30 13.51 -3.04
CA THR A 83 -3.17 13.70 -3.97
C THR A 83 -2.07 12.68 -3.74
N HIS A 84 -1.48 12.62 -2.53
CA HIS A 84 -0.46 11.61 -2.19
C HIS A 84 -0.26 11.45 -0.67
N PRO A 85 -0.20 10.21 -0.14
CA PRO A 85 0.06 9.94 1.29
C PRO A 85 1.31 10.60 1.91
N TYR A 86 2.38 10.82 1.14
CA TYR A 86 3.63 11.40 1.63
C TYR A 86 3.54 12.90 1.90
N LEU A 87 2.48 13.57 1.42
CA LEU A 87 2.22 14.96 1.77
C LEU A 87 1.80 15.10 3.22
N LEU A 88 1.11 14.08 3.76
CA LEU A 88 0.71 14.01 5.17
C LEU A 88 1.80 13.31 6.03
N ILE A 89 2.26 12.11 5.63
CA ILE A 89 3.17 11.29 6.44
C ILE A 89 4.59 11.33 5.88
N GLN A 90 5.50 11.95 6.63
CA GLN A 90 6.87 12.23 6.17
C GLN A 90 7.87 11.10 6.46
N HIS A 91 7.61 10.25 7.44
CA HIS A 91 8.59 9.27 7.94
C HIS A 91 9.01 8.21 6.90
N TYR A 92 8.13 7.90 5.95
CA TYR A 92 8.38 6.91 4.89
C TYR A 92 8.81 7.52 3.56
N MET A 93 8.91 8.86 3.48
CA MET A 93 9.31 9.55 2.26
C MET A 93 10.80 9.27 1.97
N PRO A 94 11.15 8.76 0.77
CA PRO A 94 12.54 8.53 0.42
C PRO A 94 13.34 9.83 0.42
N LYS A 95 14.46 9.85 1.15
CA LYS A 95 15.33 11.04 1.30
C LYS A 95 15.90 11.53 -0.04
N ASN A 96 16.10 10.62 -0.99
CA ASN A 96 16.62 10.92 -2.32
C ASN A 96 15.54 10.73 -3.38
N LEU A 97 15.02 11.83 -3.91
CA LEU A 97 13.96 11.83 -4.91
C LEU A 97 14.44 11.53 -6.35
N SER A 98 15.74 11.36 -6.55
CA SER A 98 16.36 11.11 -7.86
C SER A 98 16.63 9.63 -8.16
N MET A 99 16.29 8.73 -7.23
CA MET A 99 16.49 7.28 -7.39
C MET A 99 15.63 6.73 -8.54
N ARG A 100 16.19 5.82 -9.34
CA ARG A 100 15.52 5.27 -10.54
C ARG A 100 14.21 4.53 -10.23
N ASP A 101 14.14 3.87 -9.08
CA ASP A 101 13.01 3.00 -8.73
C ASP A 101 11.90 3.76 -7.95
N LEU A 102 12.18 5.01 -7.57
CA LEU A 102 11.23 5.86 -6.83
C LEU A 102 9.95 6.18 -7.61
N PRO A 103 9.99 6.54 -8.91
CA PRO A 103 8.79 6.92 -9.64
C PRO A 103 7.76 5.78 -9.71
N ALA A 104 8.23 4.53 -9.77
CA ALA A 104 7.36 3.36 -9.69
C ALA A 104 6.71 3.26 -8.31
N LYS A 105 7.49 3.40 -7.23
CA LYS A 105 6.98 3.40 -5.85
C LYS A 105 5.97 4.53 -5.59
N LEU A 106 6.21 5.74 -6.09
CA LEU A 106 5.26 6.85 -5.96
C LEU A 106 3.94 6.53 -6.66
N ALA A 107 4.01 6.00 -7.88
CA ALA A 107 2.83 5.54 -8.62
C ALA A 107 2.10 4.41 -7.90
N GLU A 108 2.78 3.46 -7.25
CA GLU A 108 2.19 2.36 -6.47
C GLU A 108 1.53 2.82 -5.17
N THR A 109 1.89 3.99 -4.64
CA THR A 109 1.33 4.52 -3.39
C THR A 109 0.19 5.52 -3.56
N SER A 110 0.00 6.06 -4.77
CA SER A 110 -1.08 6.98 -5.10
C SER A 110 -1.71 6.67 -6.46
N GLY A 111 -3.00 6.35 -6.45
CA GLY A 111 -3.73 6.06 -7.69
C GLY A 111 -3.75 7.25 -8.65
N LYS A 112 -3.77 8.48 -8.12
CA LYS A 112 -3.68 9.71 -8.89
C LYS A 112 -2.33 9.85 -9.60
N PHE A 113 -1.23 9.54 -8.90
CA PHE A 113 0.12 9.54 -9.48
C PHE A 113 0.28 8.44 -10.54
N ASN A 114 -0.37 7.29 -10.35
CA ASN A 114 -0.39 6.24 -11.37
C ASN A 114 -1.08 6.71 -12.67
N VAL A 115 -2.27 7.33 -12.55
CA VAL A 115 -2.99 7.90 -13.70
C VAL A 115 -2.17 8.98 -14.40
N ILE A 116 -1.48 9.84 -13.67
CA ILE A 116 -0.61 10.88 -14.26
C ILE A 116 0.54 10.26 -15.06
N LYS A 117 1.20 9.25 -14.50
CA LYS A 117 2.28 8.53 -15.17
C LYS A 117 1.79 7.95 -16.49
N ASP A 118 0.63 7.30 -16.49
CA ASP A 118 0.02 6.70 -17.68
C ASP A 118 -0.38 7.78 -18.70
N LEU A 119 -1.02 8.87 -18.25
CA LEU A 119 -1.41 10.00 -19.08
C LEU A 119 -0.21 10.67 -19.78
N ILE A 120 0.89 10.89 -19.06
CA ILE A 120 2.10 11.47 -19.61
C ILE A 120 2.72 10.51 -20.63
N ASN A 121 2.77 9.20 -20.34
CA ASN A 121 3.28 8.21 -21.28
C ASN A 121 2.47 8.21 -22.59
N VAL A 122 1.13 8.32 -22.50
CA VAL A 122 0.25 8.47 -23.67
C VAL A 122 0.59 9.72 -24.47
N ILE A 123 0.70 10.89 -23.81
CA ILE A 123 1.03 12.17 -24.47
C ILE A 123 2.40 12.13 -25.16
N VAL A 124 3.41 11.51 -24.53
CA VAL A 124 4.76 11.33 -25.07
C VAL A 124 4.77 10.37 -26.24
N SER A 125 4.01 9.28 -26.18
CA SER A 125 3.94 8.27 -27.24
C SER A 125 3.24 8.78 -28.51
N ASN A 126 2.36 9.77 -28.36
CA ASN A 126 1.61 10.36 -29.46
C ASN A 126 2.54 11.14 -30.40
N LYS A 127 2.63 10.73 -31.67
CA LYS A 127 3.51 11.33 -32.69
C LYS A 127 2.76 12.12 -33.77
N VAL A 128 1.49 12.48 -33.55
CA VAL A 128 0.63 13.07 -34.58
C VAL A 128 1.13 14.43 -35.09
N SER A 129 1.78 15.22 -34.23
CA SER A 129 2.34 16.52 -34.60
C SER A 129 3.87 16.51 -34.49
N PRO A 130 4.61 16.97 -35.52
CA PRO A 130 6.07 17.08 -35.49
C PRO A 130 6.57 18.34 -34.77
N LEU A 131 5.69 19.10 -34.11
CA LEU A 131 6.02 20.33 -33.38
C LEU A 131 6.25 20.03 -31.89
N PRO A 132 7.03 20.87 -31.17
CA PRO A 132 7.17 20.75 -29.72
C PRO A 132 5.80 20.95 -29.06
N LYS A 133 5.48 20.04 -28.14
CA LYS A 133 4.23 20.05 -27.35
C LYS A 133 4.50 20.69 -26.00
N HIS A 134 3.63 21.59 -25.58
CA HIS A 134 3.72 22.25 -24.26
C HIS A 134 2.51 21.86 -23.40
N VAL A 135 2.76 21.18 -22.28
CA VAL A 135 1.73 20.77 -21.33
C VAL A 135 1.95 21.50 -20.02
N GLY A 136 0.94 22.23 -19.55
CA GLY A 136 0.94 22.88 -18.24
C GLY A 136 0.36 21.96 -17.18
N MET A 137 1.05 21.76 -16.07
CA MET A 137 0.54 21.08 -14.88
C MET A 137 0.36 22.12 -13.78
N VAL A 138 -0.89 22.38 -13.41
CA VAL A 138 -1.24 23.37 -12.38
C VAL A 138 -1.57 22.64 -11.09
N MET A 139 -0.95 23.07 -9.99
CA MET A 139 -1.18 22.49 -8.65
C MET A 139 -1.07 23.55 -7.54
N ASN A 140 -1.41 23.17 -6.31
CA ASN A 140 -1.17 24.00 -5.14
C ASN A 140 0.31 24.40 -4.99
N ASN A 141 0.56 25.55 -4.37
CA ASN A 141 1.90 26.09 -4.16
C ASN A 141 2.62 25.38 -2.99
N ASN A 142 2.74 24.05 -3.09
CA ASN A 142 3.48 23.23 -2.14
C ASN A 142 4.75 22.69 -2.80
N VAL A 143 5.91 23.12 -2.29
CA VAL A 143 7.23 22.71 -2.81
C VAL A 143 7.37 21.18 -2.80
N ARG A 144 6.77 20.49 -1.83
CA ARG A 144 6.86 19.02 -1.71
C ARG A 144 6.05 18.30 -2.76
N GLU A 145 4.85 18.80 -3.06
CA GLU A 145 4.01 18.24 -4.13
C GLU A 145 4.71 18.38 -5.48
N MET A 146 5.31 19.55 -5.71
CA MET A 146 6.14 19.81 -6.88
C MET A 146 7.36 18.88 -6.95
N ASP A 147 8.02 18.62 -5.83
CA ASP A 147 9.16 17.68 -5.77
C ASP A 147 8.71 16.24 -6.10
N LEU A 148 7.63 15.76 -5.49
CA LEU A 148 7.09 14.41 -5.73
C LEU A 148 6.66 14.23 -7.18
N LEU A 149 5.98 15.23 -7.75
CA LEU A 149 5.53 15.20 -9.13
C LEU A 149 6.71 15.28 -10.11
N GLU A 150 7.72 16.12 -9.84
CA GLU A 150 8.94 16.17 -10.64
C GLU A 150 9.64 14.81 -10.65
N ALA A 151 9.76 14.16 -9.48
CA ALA A 151 10.33 12.81 -9.37
C ALA A 151 9.54 11.78 -10.20
N LEU A 152 8.20 11.79 -10.12
CA LEU A 152 7.33 10.92 -10.91
C LEU A 152 7.54 11.14 -12.42
N ILE A 153 7.49 12.40 -12.86
CA ILE A 153 7.64 12.74 -14.28
C ILE A 153 8.99 12.28 -14.76
N LEU A 154 10.08 12.52 -14.03
CA LEU A 154 11.42 12.09 -14.43
C LEU A 154 11.51 10.58 -14.76
N GLY A 155 10.74 9.73 -14.06
CA GLY A 155 10.65 8.29 -14.32
C GLY A 155 9.79 7.84 -15.50
N CYS A 156 8.97 8.73 -16.09
CA CYS A 156 8.12 8.37 -17.23
C CYS A 156 8.96 8.08 -18.50
N ARG A 157 8.41 7.34 -19.45
CA ARG A 157 9.16 6.93 -20.67
C ARG A 157 9.29 8.12 -21.65
N GLY A 158 10.32 8.07 -22.50
CA GLY A 158 10.53 9.00 -23.62
C GLY A 158 11.22 10.33 -23.30
N SER A 159 11.47 11.12 -24.37
CA SER A 159 12.20 12.39 -24.31
C SER A 159 11.28 13.52 -23.87
N LYS A 160 11.59 14.12 -22.72
CA LYS A 160 10.80 15.21 -22.13
C LYS A 160 11.68 16.16 -21.31
N VAL A 161 11.26 17.41 -21.28
CA VAL A 161 11.89 18.48 -20.50
C VAL A 161 10.89 18.94 -19.44
N VAL A 162 11.31 18.98 -18.18
CA VAL A 162 10.50 19.49 -17.07
C VAL A 162 10.98 20.89 -16.75
N GLN A 163 10.10 21.88 -16.84
CA GLN A 163 10.36 23.25 -16.46
C GLN A 163 9.54 23.60 -15.21
N ARG A 164 10.24 24.07 -14.17
CA ARG A 164 9.66 24.37 -12.87
C ARG A 164 9.81 25.85 -12.57
N TYR A 165 8.70 26.50 -12.18
CA TYR A 165 8.66 27.95 -11.93
C TYR A 165 8.75 28.34 -10.44
N VAL A 166 8.65 27.36 -9.53
CA VAL A 166 8.73 27.55 -8.07
C VAL A 166 9.73 26.59 -7.45
N GLY A 167 10.71 27.11 -6.69
CA GLY A 167 11.67 26.27 -5.95
C GLY A 167 12.83 25.75 -6.80
N ASN A 168 13.59 24.80 -6.25
CA ASN A 168 14.75 24.19 -6.90
C ASN A 168 14.37 22.87 -7.56
N SER A 169 14.85 22.63 -8.79
CA SER A 169 14.71 21.32 -9.45
C SER A 169 15.49 20.23 -8.71
N ILE A 170 14.93 19.02 -8.68
CA ILE A 170 15.57 17.83 -8.12
C ILE A 170 16.82 17.44 -8.94
N LYS A 171 16.83 17.74 -10.25
CA LYS A 171 18.04 17.66 -11.06
C LYS A 171 18.87 18.90 -10.82
N ARG A 172 20.04 18.75 -10.19
CA ARG A 172 21.10 19.76 -10.31
C ARG A 172 21.41 19.91 -11.80
N GLU A 173 21.22 21.12 -12.33
CA GLU A 173 21.55 21.45 -13.72
C GLU A 173 23.05 21.22 -13.99
N ASN A 174 23.41 20.01 -14.42
CA ASN A 174 24.72 19.76 -15.00
C ASN A 174 24.73 20.31 -16.42
N THR A 175 24.98 21.61 -16.55
CA THR A 175 25.05 22.42 -17.78
C THR A 175 26.18 22.03 -18.75
N LYS A 176 26.77 20.82 -18.66
CA LYS A 176 27.91 20.42 -19.50
C LYS A 176 27.70 19.24 -20.47
N ASN A 177 26.61 18.47 -20.40
CA ASN A 177 26.49 17.26 -21.23
C ASN A 177 25.50 17.30 -22.41
N ASN A 178 24.74 18.38 -22.62
CA ASN A 178 23.68 18.40 -23.66
C ASN A 178 24.09 19.01 -25.02
N LYS A 179 25.35 19.36 -25.26
CA LYS A 179 25.76 19.94 -26.55
C LYS A 179 25.92 18.93 -27.71
N ASN A 180 25.83 17.62 -27.47
CA ASN A 180 26.18 16.61 -28.50
C ASN A 180 25.01 15.85 -29.15
N ASN A 181 23.73 16.11 -28.82
CA ASN A 181 22.60 15.39 -29.41
C ASN A 181 21.57 16.32 -30.10
N ALA A 182 22.04 17.12 -31.06
CA ALA A 182 21.20 18.03 -31.86
C ALA A 182 20.38 17.34 -33.00
N LYS A 183 20.06 16.05 -32.87
CA LYS A 183 19.23 15.29 -33.84
C LYS A 183 18.16 14.40 -33.19
N ALA A 184 17.64 14.77 -32.03
CA ALA A 184 16.50 14.10 -31.41
C ALA A 184 15.23 14.95 -31.55
N ALA A 185 14.12 14.30 -31.91
CA ALA A 185 12.78 14.86 -32.13
C ALA A 185 12.34 15.87 -31.04
N PRO A 186 11.46 16.84 -31.37
CA PRO A 186 11.15 17.95 -30.46
C PRO A 186 10.56 17.42 -29.16
N PRO A 187 11.19 17.70 -28.00
CA PRO A 187 10.77 17.12 -26.73
C PRO A 187 9.43 17.71 -26.27
N LEU A 188 8.59 16.86 -25.68
CA LEU A 188 7.47 17.30 -24.84
C LEU A 188 8.04 18.15 -23.70
N THR A 189 7.55 19.38 -23.53
CA THR A 189 7.90 20.23 -22.40
C THR A 189 6.74 20.26 -21.41
N ILE A 190 7.01 19.86 -20.17
CA ILE A 190 6.05 19.84 -19.07
C ILE A 190 6.38 21.01 -18.14
N HIS A 191 5.43 21.92 -17.98
CA HIS A 191 5.55 23.14 -17.21
C HIS A 191 4.82 22.97 -15.87
N MET A 192 5.52 23.05 -14.75
CA MET A 192 4.93 22.90 -13.42
C MET A 192 4.64 24.27 -12.81
N ILE A 193 3.37 24.61 -12.63
CA ILE A 193 2.89 25.96 -12.37
C ILE A 193 2.08 25.99 -11.07
N PRO A 194 2.37 26.92 -10.13
CA PRO A 194 1.56 27.11 -8.94
C PRO A 194 0.23 27.79 -9.28
N GLN A 195 -0.84 27.42 -8.59
CA GLN A 195 -2.16 28.03 -8.78
C GLN A 195 -2.19 29.54 -8.46
N ASP A 196 -1.39 29.99 -7.48
CA ASP A 196 -1.40 31.38 -6.98
C ASP A 196 -0.70 32.37 -7.95
N GLY A 197 -0.08 31.85 -9.01
CA GLY A 197 0.70 32.66 -9.95
C GLY A 197 1.98 33.29 -9.37
N GLN A 198 2.37 32.92 -8.15
CA GLN A 198 3.61 33.36 -7.53
C GLN A 198 4.82 32.60 -8.10
N LEU A 199 5.38 33.11 -9.19
CA LEU A 199 6.53 32.51 -9.86
C LEU A 199 7.83 33.05 -9.25
N THR A 200 8.81 32.18 -9.07
CA THR A 200 10.14 32.57 -8.54
C THR A 200 11.24 32.55 -9.61
N ARG A 201 10.98 31.91 -10.75
CA ARG A 201 11.93 31.72 -11.86
C ARG A 201 11.22 31.76 -13.21
N ASN A 202 11.96 32.10 -14.25
CA ASN A 202 11.58 31.96 -15.67
C ASN A 202 10.20 32.55 -16.06
N GLU A 203 9.77 33.62 -15.39
CA GLU A 203 8.49 34.29 -15.65
C GLU A 203 8.34 34.75 -17.11
N ALA A 204 9.39 35.36 -17.66
CA ALA A 204 9.42 35.80 -19.06
C ALA A 204 9.36 34.63 -20.07
N GLU A 205 9.77 33.42 -19.68
CA GLU A 205 9.60 32.24 -20.54
C GLU A 205 8.15 31.75 -20.52
N LEU A 206 7.49 31.77 -19.36
CA LEU A 206 6.11 31.34 -19.21
C LEU A 206 5.15 32.16 -20.07
N GLU A 207 5.27 33.49 -20.04
CA GLU A 207 4.45 34.40 -20.87
C GLU A 207 4.58 34.11 -22.37
N ASN A 208 5.69 33.50 -22.77
CA ASN A 208 5.99 33.21 -24.15
C ASN A 208 5.49 31.85 -24.64
N VAL A 209 5.01 30.99 -23.76
CA VAL A 209 4.58 29.61 -24.08
C VAL A 209 3.12 29.59 -24.56
N LYS A 210 2.85 28.76 -25.56
CA LYS A 210 1.47 28.39 -25.96
C LYS A 210 1.22 26.97 -25.45
N PHE A 211 0.37 26.81 -24.44
CA PHE A 211 -0.03 25.49 -23.94
C PHE A 211 -0.95 24.79 -24.93
N ASP A 212 -0.72 23.50 -25.19
CA ASP A 212 -1.60 22.63 -25.97
C ASP A 212 -2.65 21.94 -25.08
N CYS A 213 -2.25 21.58 -23.86
CA CYS A 213 -3.11 20.98 -22.83
C CYS A 213 -2.71 21.48 -21.43
N ILE A 214 -3.69 21.69 -20.56
CA ILE A 214 -3.48 22.01 -19.14
C ILE A 214 -4.05 20.86 -18.31
N ILE A 215 -3.24 20.31 -17.41
CA ILE A 215 -3.63 19.28 -16.45
C ILE A 215 -3.76 19.95 -15.09
N VAL A 216 -4.96 19.94 -14.53
CA VAL A 216 -5.23 20.39 -13.17
C VAL A 216 -5.04 19.21 -12.24
N MET A 217 -4.04 19.32 -11.36
CA MET A 217 -3.64 18.27 -10.46
C MET A 217 -4.65 18.14 -9.34
N ASP A 218 -4.78 19.13 -8.46
CA ASP A 218 -5.49 18.99 -7.19
C ASP A 218 -6.71 19.91 -7.08
N GLY A 219 -7.60 19.59 -6.13
CA GLY A 219 -8.84 20.33 -5.94
C GLY A 219 -8.66 21.73 -5.32
N HIS A 220 -7.43 22.12 -4.92
CA HIS A 220 -7.15 23.49 -4.48
C HIS A 220 -7.20 24.50 -5.63
N VAL A 221 -7.01 24.04 -6.88
CA VAL A 221 -6.92 24.92 -8.04
C VAL A 221 -8.29 25.49 -8.40
N ASP A 222 -8.44 26.78 -8.10
CA ASP A 222 -9.57 27.55 -8.59
C ASP A 222 -9.34 28.05 -10.03
N THR A 223 -10.12 27.50 -10.95
CA THR A 223 -10.09 27.88 -12.37
C THR A 223 -10.79 29.20 -12.67
N SER A 224 -11.46 29.81 -11.69
CA SER A 224 -12.13 31.10 -11.85
C SER A 224 -11.15 32.28 -11.83
N THR A 225 -9.96 32.07 -11.26
CA THR A 225 -8.91 33.07 -11.08
C THR A 225 -8.44 33.67 -12.40
N GLN A 226 -8.13 34.98 -12.37
CA GLN A 226 -7.67 35.70 -13.56
C GLN A 226 -6.35 35.13 -14.10
N PHE A 227 -5.46 34.68 -13.21
CA PHE A 227 -4.22 34.03 -13.57
C PHE A 227 -4.46 32.76 -14.41
N PHE A 228 -5.35 31.87 -13.97
CA PHE A 228 -5.66 30.64 -14.69
C PHE A 228 -6.32 30.91 -16.06
N LYS A 229 -7.24 31.87 -16.12
CA LYS A 229 -7.85 32.31 -17.39
C LYS A 229 -6.82 32.85 -18.38
N ASN A 230 -5.89 33.67 -17.88
CA ASN A 230 -4.79 34.19 -18.71
C ASN A 230 -3.93 33.03 -19.24
N LEU A 231 -3.56 32.07 -18.39
CA LEU A 231 -2.77 30.89 -18.75
C LEU A 231 -3.45 30.05 -19.84
N ARG A 232 -4.77 29.92 -19.77
CA ARG A 232 -5.59 29.19 -20.76
C ARG A 232 -5.71 29.90 -22.11
N GLN A 233 -5.58 31.23 -22.13
CA GLN A 233 -5.71 32.08 -23.33
C GLN A 233 -4.37 32.57 -23.91
N GLN A 234 -3.24 32.29 -23.24
CA GLN A 234 -1.90 32.74 -23.64
C GLN A 234 -1.58 32.43 -25.10
N LYS A 235 -1.27 33.48 -25.87
CA LYS A 235 -0.91 33.45 -27.30
C LYS A 235 -1.91 32.72 -28.21
N ARG A 236 -3.19 32.69 -27.81
CA ARG A 236 -4.31 32.19 -28.62
C ARG A 236 -5.17 33.37 -29.09
N ARG A 237 -5.82 33.22 -30.25
CA ARG A 237 -6.71 34.26 -30.83
C ARG A 237 -8.12 34.15 -30.23
N GLY A 238 -8.24 34.22 -28.90
CA GLY A 238 -9.51 34.10 -28.17
C GLY A 238 -10.01 32.68 -27.94
N GLU A 239 -9.29 31.66 -28.42
CA GLU A 239 -9.58 30.24 -28.11
C GLU A 239 -8.93 29.84 -26.79
N GLU A 240 -9.63 29.04 -25.99
CA GLU A 240 -9.10 28.53 -24.72
C GLU A 240 -8.37 27.20 -24.90
N CYS A 241 -7.37 26.93 -24.06
CA CYS A 241 -6.70 25.64 -23.98
C CYS A 241 -7.60 24.55 -23.38
N VAL A 242 -7.44 23.32 -23.89
CA VAL A 242 -8.06 22.12 -23.31
C VAL A 242 -7.55 21.94 -21.88
N MET A 243 -8.48 21.67 -20.96
CA MET A 243 -8.21 21.41 -19.55
C MET A 243 -8.66 20.00 -19.18
N VAL A 244 -7.78 19.25 -18.53
CA VAL A 244 -8.08 17.93 -17.96
C VAL A 244 -7.84 17.99 -16.45
N ARG A 245 -8.87 17.75 -15.66
CA ARG A 245 -8.83 17.78 -14.18
C ARG A 245 -8.83 16.37 -13.62
N LEU A 246 -7.83 16.05 -12.81
CA LEU A 246 -7.68 14.74 -12.17
C LEU A 246 -8.45 14.71 -10.85
N ILE A 247 -9.44 13.82 -10.71
CA ILE A 247 -10.33 13.81 -9.54
C ILE A 247 -10.47 12.40 -9.00
N PRO A 248 -10.04 12.11 -7.77
CA PRO A 248 -10.31 10.82 -7.14
C PRO A 248 -11.81 10.65 -6.89
N ILE A 249 -12.38 9.56 -7.39
CA ILE A 249 -13.84 9.33 -7.30
C ILE A 249 -14.28 9.25 -5.84
N TYR A 250 -15.40 9.90 -5.53
CA TYR A 250 -16.02 9.95 -4.19
C TYR A 250 -15.10 10.51 -3.08
N SER A 251 -13.96 11.12 -3.44
CA SER A 251 -13.09 11.81 -2.50
C SER A 251 -13.58 13.24 -2.22
N ILE A 252 -12.88 13.94 -1.33
CA ILE A 252 -13.13 15.35 -1.04
C ILE A 252 -13.00 16.24 -2.28
N GLU A 253 -12.07 15.96 -3.21
CA GLU A 253 -11.94 16.76 -4.43
C GLU A 253 -13.19 16.66 -5.33
N HIS A 254 -13.81 15.47 -5.36
CA HIS A 254 -15.06 15.28 -6.06
C HIS A 254 -16.20 16.06 -5.40
N CYS A 255 -16.25 16.06 -4.06
CA CYS A 255 -17.21 16.84 -3.29
C CYS A 255 -17.07 18.35 -3.54
N LEU A 256 -15.84 18.87 -3.54
CA LEU A 256 -15.56 20.28 -3.83
C LEU A 256 -16.02 20.68 -5.23
N LEU A 257 -15.77 19.84 -6.24
CA LEU A 257 -16.23 20.12 -7.60
C LEU A 257 -17.76 20.10 -7.69
N HIS A 258 -18.42 19.13 -7.06
CA HIS A 258 -19.87 18.98 -7.10
C HIS A 258 -20.60 20.15 -6.41
N TYR A 259 -20.06 20.65 -5.29
CA TYR A 259 -20.64 21.77 -4.55
C TYR A 259 -20.10 23.14 -4.97
N ARG A 260 -19.40 23.22 -6.12
CA ARG A 260 -18.89 24.47 -6.66
C ARG A 260 -20.03 25.44 -6.93
N GLY A 261 -19.93 26.66 -6.39
CA GLY A 261 -20.97 27.69 -6.45
C GLY A 261 -21.86 27.81 -5.20
N ILE A 262 -21.69 26.91 -4.23
CA ILE A 262 -22.44 26.92 -2.94
C ILE A 262 -21.51 27.32 -1.77
N GLU A 263 -20.28 27.73 -2.05
CA GLU A 263 -19.22 28.04 -1.07
C GLU A 263 -19.61 29.10 -0.03
N GLY A 264 -20.54 30.01 -0.37
CA GLY A 264 -21.03 31.06 0.53
C GLY A 264 -22.13 30.62 1.51
N GLU A 265 -22.66 29.40 1.38
CA GLU A 265 -23.69 28.90 2.30
C GLU A 265 -23.06 28.40 3.61
N SER A 266 -23.68 28.73 4.75
CA SER A 266 -23.29 28.15 6.05
C SER A 266 -23.38 26.62 6.09
N SER A 267 -24.22 26.03 5.21
CA SER A 267 -24.36 24.57 5.05
C SER A 267 -23.24 23.93 4.21
N TYR A 268 -22.35 24.71 3.60
CA TYR A 268 -21.31 24.20 2.70
C TYR A 268 -20.38 23.21 3.40
N LEU A 269 -19.83 23.60 4.55
CA LEU A 269 -18.93 22.74 5.33
C LEU A 269 -19.65 21.46 5.79
N TYR A 270 -20.92 21.57 6.21
CA TYR A 270 -21.74 20.42 6.55
C TYR A 270 -21.95 19.46 5.37
N LYS A 271 -22.26 19.98 4.18
CA LYS A 271 -22.43 19.19 2.96
C LYS A 271 -21.13 18.48 2.58
N LEU A 272 -19.98 19.14 2.72
CA LEU A 272 -18.67 18.53 2.49
C LEU A 272 -18.39 17.40 3.48
N ILE A 273 -18.43 17.67 4.78
CA ILE A 273 -18.12 16.67 5.82
C ILE A 273 -19.06 15.49 5.75
N SER A 274 -20.37 15.72 5.64
CA SER A 274 -21.35 14.63 5.52
C SER A 274 -21.09 13.76 4.28
N SER A 275 -20.69 14.35 3.16
CA SER A 275 -20.32 13.61 1.96
C SER A 275 -19.04 12.79 2.14
N ILE A 276 -17.98 13.37 2.74
CA ILE A 276 -16.73 12.65 3.02
C ILE A 276 -16.99 11.42 3.90
N VAL A 277 -17.77 11.60 4.96
CA VAL A 277 -18.04 10.55 5.95
C VAL A 277 -18.93 9.44 5.37
N CYS A 278 -19.95 9.80 4.58
CA CYS A 278 -20.87 8.82 4.03
C CYS A 278 -20.36 8.12 2.76
N LEU A 279 -19.37 8.70 2.07
CA LEU A 279 -18.75 8.12 0.86
C LEU A 279 -17.44 7.39 1.13
N ARG A 280 -16.99 7.36 2.40
CA ARG A 280 -15.69 6.80 2.78
C ARG A 280 -15.54 5.33 2.41
N ASP A 281 -16.63 4.56 2.36
CA ASP A 281 -16.68 3.14 1.99
C ASP A 281 -16.43 2.89 0.50
N ARG A 282 -16.80 3.85 -0.36
CA ARG A 282 -16.73 3.76 -1.82
C ARG A 282 -15.58 4.57 -2.42
N ILE A 283 -14.78 5.20 -1.59
CA ILE A 283 -13.75 6.14 -2.01
C ILE A 283 -12.77 5.49 -3.00
N GLY A 284 -12.54 6.15 -4.13
CA GLY A 284 -11.59 5.71 -5.15
C GLY A 284 -11.97 4.44 -5.92
N ASN A 285 -13.19 3.91 -5.78
CA ASN A 285 -13.67 2.80 -6.60
C ASN A 285 -14.17 3.31 -7.96
N LEU A 286 -13.50 2.89 -9.04
CA LEU A 286 -13.91 3.22 -10.40
C LEU A 286 -15.17 2.43 -10.80
N GLN A 287 -16.01 3.03 -11.66
CA GLN A 287 -17.13 2.31 -12.25
C GLN A 287 -16.62 1.15 -13.13
N PRO A 288 -17.30 -0.01 -13.13
CA PRO A 288 -16.87 -1.20 -13.90
C PRO A 288 -16.62 -0.90 -15.39
N ASP A 289 -17.39 0.02 -15.97
CA ASP A 289 -17.33 0.37 -17.39
C ASP A 289 -16.02 1.08 -17.77
N ILE A 290 -15.43 1.84 -16.83
CA ILE A 290 -14.19 2.59 -17.09
C ILE A 290 -12.96 1.75 -16.71
N PHE A 291 -13.13 0.69 -15.93
CA PHE A 291 -12.05 -0.15 -15.41
C PHE A 291 -11.11 -0.71 -16.52
N PRO A 292 -11.61 -1.22 -17.67
CA PRO A 292 -10.74 -1.67 -18.76
C PRO A 292 -9.81 -0.58 -19.31
N ILE A 293 -10.29 0.67 -19.35
CA ILE A 293 -9.52 1.82 -19.88
C ILE A 293 -8.31 2.12 -18.99
N TYR A 294 -8.47 2.02 -17.66
CA TYR A 294 -7.36 2.22 -16.72
C TYR A 294 -6.40 1.03 -16.73
N ASN A 295 -6.89 -0.22 -16.85
CA ASN A 295 -6.02 -1.40 -16.96
C ASN A 295 -5.15 -1.35 -18.21
N GLN A 296 -5.65 -0.77 -19.30
CA GLN A 296 -4.89 -0.53 -20.54
C GLN A 296 -4.04 0.76 -20.48
N SER A 297 -3.71 1.27 -19.30
CA SER A 297 -2.85 2.45 -19.08
C SER A 297 -3.30 3.69 -19.88
N LEU A 298 -4.61 3.89 -20.01
CA LEU A 298 -5.24 5.02 -20.72
C LEU A 298 -4.87 5.13 -22.21
N THR A 299 -4.33 4.07 -22.82
CA THR A 299 -3.95 4.05 -24.25
C THR A 299 -5.14 4.37 -25.17
N TYR A 300 -6.35 4.06 -24.73
CA TYR A 300 -7.61 4.47 -25.35
C TYR A 300 -7.68 5.98 -25.65
N LEU A 301 -7.21 6.84 -24.72
CA LEU A 301 -7.24 8.30 -24.87
C LEU A 301 -6.27 8.80 -25.94
N SER A 302 -5.27 8.00 -26.35
CA SER A 302 -4.28 8.41 -27.35
C SER A 302 -4.95 8.77 -28.67
N HIS A 303 -5.68 7.81 -29.25
CA HIS A 303 -6.25 7.91 -30.59
C HIS A 303 -7.62 8.59 -30.59
N THR A 304 -8.42 8.41 -29.53
CA THR A 304 -9.77 8.99 -29.43
C THR A 304 -9.78 10.47 -29.07
N PHE A 305 -8.80 10.94 -28.28
CA PHE A 305 -8.80 12.28 -27.72
C PHE A 305 -7.54 13.07 -28.06
N PHE A 306 -6.36 12.59 -27.67
CA PHE A 306 -5.12 13.37 -27.81
C PHE A 306 -4.68 13.60 -29.26
N ASP A 307 -4.99 12.67 -30.17
CA ASP A 307 -4.80 12.87 -31.61
C ASP A 307 -5.56 14.10 -32.11
N HIS A 308 -6.77 14.34 -31.60
CA HIS A 308 -7.58 15.51 -31.95
C HIS A 308 -7.11 16.78 -31.23
N VAL A 309 -6.68 16.68 -29.97
CA VAL A 309 -6.14 17.83 -29.22
C VAL A 309 -4.87 18.38 -29.87
N PHE A 310 -3.98 17.51 -30.35
CA PHE A 310 -2.71 17.92 -30.94
C PHE A 310 -2.79 18.22 -32.45
N ARG A 311 -3.90 17.84 -33.11
CA ARG A 311 -4.20 18.28 -34.49
C ARG A 311 -4.72 19.72 -34.46
N ARG A 312 -3.91 20.65 -34.99
CA ARG A 312 -4.19 22.11 -34.97
C ARG A 312 -5.30 22.56 -35.93
N ASP A 313 -5.97 21.64 -36.63
CA ASP A 313 -6.91 21.96 -37.70
C ASP A 313 -8.36 22.11 -37.24
N ILE A 314 -8.67 21.79 -35.97
CA ILE A 314 -10.04 21.76 -35.45
C ILE A 314 -10.28 22.99 -34.56
N ARG A 315 -11.23 23.86 -34.95
CA ARG A 315 -11.64 25.06 -34.19
C ARG A 315 -12.59 24.77 -33.02
N SER A 316 -12.99 23.51 -32.85
CA SER A 316 -13.90 23.06 -31.80
C SER A 316 -13.19 22.09 -30.86
N PHE A 317 -13.56 22.11 -29.58
CA PHE A 317 -13.04 21.15 -28.61
C PHE A 317 -13.41 19.70 -28.97
N PRO A 318 -12.48 18.73 -28.80
CA PRO A 318 -12.79 17.32 -29.03
C PRO A 318 -13.86 16.81 -28.07
N SER A 319 -14.51 15.71 -28.42
CA SER A 319 -15.49 15.08 -27.53
C SER A 319 -14.75 14.28 -26.45
N TRP A 320 -15.16 14.42 -25.19
CA TRP A 320 -14.58 13.61 -24.11
C TRP A 320 -15.05 12.16 -24.22
N PRO A 321 -14.15 11.17 -24.20
CA PRO A 321 -14.52 9.77 -24.42
C PRO A 321 -14.90 9.03 -23.13
N LEU A 322 -14.82 9.67 -21.96
CA LEU A 322 -15.20 9.07 -20.67
C LEU A 322 -16.51 9.69 -20.16
N PRO A 323 -17.28 8.96 -19.31
CA PRO A 323 -18.49 9.50 -18.71
C PRO A 323 -18.18 10.68 -17.78
N GLU A 324 -19.21 11.51 -17.56
CA GLU A 324 -19.14 12.53 -16.51
C GLU A 324 -19.10 11.91 -15.11
N LEU A 325 -18.67 12.71 -14.13
CA LEU A 325 -18.56 12.25 -12.76
C LEU A 325 -19.94 11.97 -12.15
N PRO A 326 -20.07 10.92 -11.33
CA PRO A 326 -21.35 10.56 -10.73
C PRO A 326 -21.82 11.64 -9.74
N LYS A 327 -23.12 11.94 -9.74
CA LYS A 327 -23.70 12.93 -8.81
C LYS A 327 -23.60 12.45 -7.35
N ILE A 328 -23.31 13.36 -6.44
CA ILE A 328 -23.20 13.07 -5.01
C ILE A 328 -24.58 13.21 -4.35
N PRO A 329 -25.08 12.18 -3.65
CA PRO A 329 -26.37 12.26 -2.98
C PRO A 329 -26.31 13.25 -1.80
N ARG A 330 -27.48 13.72 -1.37
CA ARG A 330 -27.59 14.60 -0.20
C ARG A 330 -27.72 13.75 1.06
N TYR A 331 -26.86 14.00 2.05
CA TYR A 331 -26.82 13.23 3.28
C TYR A 331 -27.49 13.96 4.45
N SER A 332 -28.23 13.19 5.27
CA SER A 332 -28.83 13.66 6.51
C SER A 332 -27.90 13.43 7.71
N PRO A 333 -28.09 14.11 8.86
CA PRO A 333 -27.28 13.87 10.05
C PRO A 333 -27.35 12.41 10.52
N THR A 334 -28.52 11.78 10.36
CA THR A 334 -28.72 10.36 10.68
C THR A 334 -27.92 9.41 9.78
N ASP A 335 -27.62 9.81 8.55
CA ASP A 335 -26.76 9.01 7.67
C ASP A 335 -25.29 9.12 8.09
N VAL A 336 -24.87 10.32 8.53
CA VAL A 336 -23.52 10.54 9.07
C VAL A 336 -23.31 9.72 10.33
N GLU A 337 -24.26 9.75 11.27
CA GLU A 337 -24.22 8.93 12.49
C GLU A 337 -24.15 7.43 12.16
N ARG A 338 -25.02 6.95 11.25
CA ARG A 338 -25.02 5.55 10.82
C ARG A 338 -23.67 5.16 10.20
N SER A 339 -23.11 6.01 9.32
CA SER A 339 -21.82 5.74 8.71
C SER A 339 -20.72 5.67 9.76
N LEU A 340 -20.68 6.61 10.70
CA LEU A 340 -19.67 6.67 11.75
C LEU A 340 -19.73 5.49 12.74
N LEU A 341 -20.92 4.92 12.97
CA LEU A 341 -21.09 3.74 13.83
C LEU A 341 -20.58 2.43 13.19
N THR A 342 -20.45 2.39 11.87
CA THR A 342 -19.88 1.24 11.17
C THR A 342 -18.38 1.44 10.97
N GLU A 343 -17.54 0.61 11.58
CA GLU A 343 -16.10 0.59 11.28
C GLU A 343 -15.88 0.10 9.84
N VAL A 344 -15.10 0.84 9.06
CA VAL A 344 -14.68 0.43 7.73
C VAL A 344 -13.28 -0.16 7.85
N VAL A 345 -13.17 -1.47 7.68
CA VAL A 345 -11.88 -2.17 7.82
C VAL A 345 -11.22 -2.26 6.45
N TYR A 346 -10.06 -1.60 6.27
CA TYR A 346 -9.18 -1.86 5.12
C TYR A 346 -7.99 -2.72 5.54
N HIS A 347 -7.81 -3.86 4.87
CA HIS A 347 -6.71 -4.78 5.18
C HIS A 347 -5.41 -4.35 4.49
N TYR A 348 -4.69 -3.37 5.05
CA TYR A 348 -3.36 -3.03 4.55
C TYR A 348 -2.30 -3.98 5.10
N THR A 349 -1.85 -4.93 4.28
CA THR A 349 -0.55 -5.59 4.49
C THR A 349 0.25 -5.55 3.18
N PRO A 350 1.50 -5.05 3.19
CA PRO A 350 2.28 -4.83 1.97
C PRO A 350 2.75 -6.12 1.26
N TYR A 351 2.23 -7.30 1.64
CA TYR A 351 2.64 -8.60 1.10
C TYR A 351 1.50 -9.57 0.80
N ASP A 352 0.23 -9.21 1.05
CA ASP A 352 -0.88 -10.16 0.96
C ASP A 352 -1.78 -9.84 -0.24
N SER A 353 -1.18 -9.88 -1.43
CA SER A 353 -1.93 -9.94 -2.70
C SER A 353 -2.44 -11.38 -2.91
N ASN A 354 -3.32 -11.85 -2.03
CA ASN A 354 -4.06 -13.11 -2.23
C ASN A 354 -5.46 -12.98 -1.61
N GLU A 355 -6.46 -12.73 -2.47
CA GLU A 355 -7.91 -12.67 -2.17
C GLU A 355 -8.51 -13.97 -1.58
N ALA A 356 -7.72 -15.00 -1.27
CA ALA A 356 -8.20 -16.30 -0.80
C ALA A 356 -8.22 -16.46 0.74
N ALA A 357 -7.81 -15.46 1.53
CA ALA A 357 -7.68 -15.58 2.99
C ALA A 357 -8.91 -15.05 3.78
N ILE A 358 -9.99 -14.63 3.10
CA ILE A 358 -11.11 -13.90 3.73
C ILE A 358 -11.98 -14.78 4.67
N GLU A 359 -11.82 -16.11 4.68
CA GLU A 359 -12.68 -17.01 5.51
C GLU A 359 -11.97 -17.78 6.63
N ALA A 360 -10.76 -17.37 7.06
CA ALA A 360 -10.17 -17.93 8.28
C ALA A 360 -10.52 -17.05 9.49
N SER A 361 -11.55 -17.46 10.24
CA SER A 361 -12.00 -16.91 11.53
C SER A 361 -10.91 -16.19 12.32
N ALA A 362 -11.15 -14.92 12.65
CA ALA A 362 -10.34 -14.14 13.59
C ALA A 362 -10.40 -14.78 14.99
N LYS A 363 -9.55 -15.78 15.24
CA LYS A 363 -9.18 -16.18 16.59
C LYS A 363 -8.14 -15.18 17.09
N CYS A 364 -8.49 -14.45 18.15
CA CYS A 364 -7.55 -13.60 18.89
C CYS A 364 -6.36 -14.49 19.30
N LYS A 365 -5.16 -14.19 18.78
CA LYS A 365 -3.95 -14.99 19.06
C LYS A 365 -3.51 -14.68 20.49
N SER A 366 -3.38 -15.71 21.33
CA SER A 366 -2.95 -15.58 22.73
C SER A 366 -1.56 -14.94 22.84
N TYR A 367 -1.30 -14.18 23.92
CA TYR A 367 -0.03 -13.52 24.27
C TYR A 367 1.24 -14.37 24.00
N TYR A 368 1.17 -15.69 24.25
CA TYR A 368 2.30 -16.60 24.05
C TYR A 368 2.53 -16.98 22.58
N GLN A 369 1.50 -16.91 21.73
CA GLN A 369 1.61 -17.11 20.29
C GLN A 369 2.19 -15.86 19.61
N THR A 370 1.76 -14.67 20.02
CA THR A 370 2.28 -13.39 19.53
C THR A 370 3.76 -13.20 19.90
N LYS A 371 4.16 -13.43 21.15
CA LYS A 371 5.57 -13.34 21.58
C LYS A 371 6.54 -14.33 20.91
N ARG A 372 6.05 -15.47 20.39
CA ARG A 372 6.88 -16.43 19.64
C ARG A 372 6.99 -16.08 18.16
N LEU A 373 5.95 -15.48 17.58
CA LEU A 373 5.92 -15.04 16.19
C LEU A 373 6.56 -13.66 16.00
N GLN A 374 6.59 -12.83 17.04
CA GLN A 374 7.13 -11.49 16.99
C GLN A 374 8.42 -11.37 17.82
N SER A 375 9.54 -11.31 17.11
CA SER A 375 10.76 -10.62 17.55
C SER A 375 10.50 -9.10 17.63
N ASP A 376 9.64 -8.72 18.58
CA ASP A 376 8.86 -7.48 18.62
C ASP A 376 9.63 -6.23 19.12
N TYR A 377 10.96 -6.29 19.19
CA TYR A 377 11.78 -5.10 19.48
C TYR A 377 12.17 -4.32 18.22
N VAL A 378 11.88 -4.83 17.01
CA VAL A 378 12.39 -4.26 15.74
C VAL A 378 11.29 -3.68 14.85
N THR A 379 10.01 -3.98 15.08
CA THR A 379 8.95 -3.71 14.08
C THR A 379 7.76 -2.87 14.56
N ASN A 380 7.76 -2.34 15.79
CA ASN A 380 6.63 -1.53 16.27
C ASN A 380 7.04 -0.10 16.68
N PRO A 381 7.00 0.88 15.76
CA PRO A 381 7.36 2.27 16.04
C PRO A 381 6.16 3.13 16.51
N LEU A 382 4.98 2.55 16.78
CA LEU A 382 3.75 3.29 17.12
C LEU A 382 3.62 3.67 18.61
N LYS A 383 4.67 3.58 19.41
CA LYS A 383 4.75 4.27 20.71
C LYS A 383 5.37 5.66 20.53
N ASN A 384 4.68 6.57 19.86
CA ASN A 384 4.98 8.00 19.94
C ASN A 384 3.75 8.77 20.41
N ASP A 385 4.01 9.75 21.28
CA ASP A 385 3.03 10.43 22.12
C ASP A 385 1.92 11.14 21.33
N TYR A 386 0.69 10.95 21.84
CA TYR A 386 -0.56 11.63 21.45
C TYR A 386 -0.42 13.15 21.23
N ASN A 387 0.56 13.77 21.91
CA ASN A 387 0.87 15.20 21.84
C ASN A 387 1.44 15.66 20.48
N ILE A 388 2.08 14.77 19.71
CA ILE A 388 2.67 15.11 18.40
C ILE A 388 1.59 15.07 17.31
N LEU A 389 0.63 14.16 17.39
CA LEU A 389 -0.49 14.04 16.43
C LEU A 389 -1.56 15.12 16.64
N SER A 390 -1.80 15.53 17.89
CA SER A 390 -2.84 16.50 18.23
C SER A 390 -2.42 17.96 18.02
N GLY A 391 -1.11 18.26 17.89
CA GLY A 391 -0.62 19.64 17.76
C GLY A 391 -0.82 20.53 19.00
N ILE A 392 -1.47 20.03 20.06
CA ILE A 392 -1.72 20.77 21.30
C ILE A 392 -0.60 20.46 22.30
N HIS A 393 0.44 21.31 22.32
CA HIS A 393 1.44 21.31 23.38
C HIS A 393 0.84 21.93 24.65
N ASN A 394 0.44 21.10 25.63
CA ASN A 394 0.43 21.34 27.10
C ASN A 394 -0.75 20.69 27.84
N HIS A 395 -0.92 19.36 27.79
CA HIS A 395 -1.95 18.69 28.59
C HIS A 395 -1.52 18.27 30.01
N GLU A 396 -0.22 18.19 30.31
CA GLU A 396 0.25 17.90 31.68
C GLU A 396 -0.13 19.00 32.70
N ALA A 397 -0.38 20.23 32.26
CA ALA A 397 -0.74 21.34 33.13
C ALA A 397 -2.20 21.27 33.65
N VAL A 398 -3.10 20.58 32.94
CA VAL A 398 -4.54 20.56 33.30
C VAL A 398 -4.83 19.53 34.39
N SER A 399 -4.09 18.42 34.44
CA SER A 399 -4.26 17.37 35.45
C SER A 399 -3.87 17.83 36.88
N LYS A 400 -3.21 18.98 37.03
CA LYS A 400 -2.83 19.55 38.35
C LYS A 400 -3.84 20.54 38.93
N ARG A 401 -4.93 20.88 38.21
CA ARG A 401 -5.97 21.76 38.76
C ARG A 401 -6.88 20.97 39.71
N LYS A 402 -6.57 21.02 41.00
CA LYS A 402 -7.48 20.60 42.07
C LYS A 402 -8.73 21.48 42.04
N GLY A 403 -9.87 20.86 41.77
CA GLY A 403 -11.18 21.49 41.89
C GLY A 403 -11.96 21.45 40.58
N LYS A 404 -12.69 20.36 40.37
CA LYS A 404 -14.01 20.34 39.71
C LYS A 404 -14.68 19.00 40.00
N ASP A 405 -16.00 19.06 40.13
CA ASP A 405 -16.84 18.21 40.96
C ASP A 405 -16.82 16.71 40.60
N ARG A 406 -16.62 15.88 41.63
CA ARG A 406 -16.63 14.41 41.59
C ARG A 406 -18.02 13.78 41.46
N THR A 407 -19.07 14.57 41.25
CA THR A 407 -20.48 14.12 41.26
C THR A 407 -21.13 14.07 39.88
N ILE A 408 -20.43 14.49 38.82
CA ILE A 408 -20.95 14.41 37.45
C ILE A 408 -20.33 13.22 36.75
N LEU A 409 -21.15 12.22 36.44
CA LEU A 409 -20.79 11.08 35.59
C LEU A 409 -20.55 11.61 34.17
N THR A 410 -19.31 11.98 33.86
CA THR A 410 -18.94 12.46 32.53
C THR A 410 -18.61 11.29 31.61
N HIS A 411 -18.89 11.41 30.32
CA HIS A 411 -18.54 10.40 29.31
C HIS A 411 -17.03 10.06 29.30
N LYS A 412 -16.18 10.97 29.79
CA LYS A 412 -14.75 10.73 30.03
C LYS A 412 -14.51 9.68 31.12
N LEU A 413 -15.23 9.75 32.25
CA LEU A 413 -15.17 8.73 33.29
C LEU A 413 -15.71 7.39 32.80
N ILE A 414 -16.73 7.40 31.94
CA ILE A 414 -17.25 6.18 31.30
C ILE A 414 -16.22 5.58 30.34
N LEU A 415 -15.53 6.42 29.55
CA LEU A 415 -14.43 5.97 28.67
C LEU A 415 -13.23 5.46 29.45
N GLU A 416 -12.81 6.12 30.53
CA GLU A 416 -11.73 5.65 31.41
C GLU A 416 -12.12 4.32 32.11
N LEU A 417 -13.39 4.17 32.47
CA LEU A 417 -13.93 2.95 33.06
C LEU A 417 -14.06 1.83 32.02
N ASN A 418 -14.49 2.12 30.80
CA ASN A 418 -14.53 1.15 29.69
C ASN A 418 -13.12 0.74 29.27
N ALA A 419 -12.16 1.67 29.21
CA ALA A 419 -10.75 1.35 29.01
C ALA A 419 -10.24 0.45 30.14
N GLY A 420 -10.59 0.76 31.39
CA GLY A 420 -10.31 -0.10 32.53
C GLY A 420 -10.92 -1.50 32.41
N TYR A 421 -12.15 -1.64 31.94
CA TYR A 421 -12.79 -2.93 31.69
C TYR A 421 -12.16 -3.71 30.54
N LEU A 422 -11.76 -3.03 29.46
CA LEU A 422 -11.04 -3.66 28.34
C LEU A 422 -9.66 -4.15 28.77
N ASP A 423 -8.96 -3.37 29.61
CA ASP A 423 -7.68 -3.78 30.17
C ASP A 423 -7.86 -4.95 31.15
N LEU A 424 -8.92 -4.94 31.97
CA LEU A 424 -9.24 -6.05 32.87
C LEU A 424 -9.61 -7.32 32.09
N ALA A 425 -10.39 -7.21 31.02
CA ALA A 425 -10.73 -8.32 30.14
C ALA A 425 -9.49 -8.92 29.46
N LYS A 426 -8.53 -8.08 29.01
CA LYS A 426 -7.24 -8.55 28.50
C LYS A 426 -6.43 -9.29 29.55
N ILE A 427 -6.35 -8.74 30.77
CA ILE A 427 -5.64 -9.39 31.89
C ILE A 427 -6.30 -10.72 32.26
N GLU A 428 -7.63 -10.79 32.25
CA GLU A 428 -8.36 -12.04 32.46
C GLU A 428 -8.08 -13.06 31.35
N GLU A 429 -8.08 -12.65 30.09
CA GLU A 429 -7.76 -13.53 28.95
C GLU A 429 -6.30 -14.03 29.01
N GLU A 430 -5.37 -13.17 29.42
CA GLU A 430 -3.97 -13.53 29.68
C GLU A 430 -3.85 -14.54 30.83
N TYR A 431 -4.60 -14.34 31.91
CA TYR A 431 -4.63 -15.25 33.06
C TYR A 431 -5.21 -16.62 32.68
N HIS A 432 -6.30 -16.65 31.92
CA HIS A 432 -6.90 -17.90 31.42
C HIS A 432 -5.96 -18.63 30.45
N SER A 433 -5.33 -17.89 29.53
CA SER A 433 -4.31 -18.43 28.63
C SER A 433 -3.12 -19.03 29.40
N TYR A 434 -2.67 -18.34 30.45
CA TYR A 434 -1.60 -18.83 31.32
C TYR A 434 -2.02 -20.12 32.03
N ILE A 435 -3.20 -20.16 32.66
CA ILE A 435 -3.72 -21.38 33.30
C ILE A 435 -3.77 -22.54 32.30
N GLU A 436 -4.30 -22.30 31.09
CA GLU A 436 -4.43 -23.33 30.07
C GLU A 436 -3.06 -23.83 29.55
N SER A 437 -2.07 -22.94 29.48
CA SER A 437 -0.69 -23.29 29.11
C SER A 437 0.06 -24.02 30.22
N ASN A 438 -0.34 -23.81 31.49
CA ASN A 438 0.32 -24.35 32.67
C ASN A 438 -0.35 -25.60 33.25
N LYS A 439 -1.33 -26.18 32.54
CA LYS A 439 -1.91 -27.50 32.88
C LYS A 439 -0.82 -28.58 32.83
N ASP A 440 -0.80 -29.46 33.83
CA ASP A 440 0.22 -30.52 33.98
C ASP A 440 0.32 -31.43 32.74
N GLU A 441 -0.80 -31.69 32.07
CA GLU A 441 -0.85 -32.47 30.81
C GLU A 441 -0.02 -31.82 29.69
N ARG A 442 -0.07 -30.48 29.55
CA ARG A 442 0.70 -29.71 28.53
C ARG A 442 2.14 -29.43 28.95
N GLN A 443 2.47 -29.44 30.24
CA GLN A 443 3.87 -29.32 30.69
C GLN A 443 4.65 -30.63 30.50
N SER A 444 3.95 -31.78 30.43
CA SER A 444 4.56 -33.04 30.04
C SER A 444 5.07 -32.99 28.58
N LYS A 445 6.32 -33.39 28.34
CA LYS A 445 6.93 -33.42 26.99
C LYS A 445 6.10 -34.22 25.97
N ILE A 446 5.35 -35.22 26.46
CA ILE A 446 4.52 -36.11 25.64
C ILE A 446 3.19 -35.42 25.28
N GLY A 447 2.53 -34.73 26.22
CA GLY A 447 1.26 -34.06 25.97
C GLY A 447 1.35 -32.90 24.98
N ARG A 448 2.42 -32.08 25.06
CA ARG A 448 2.68 -30.99 24.09
C ARG A 448 2.77 -31.50 22.66
N ARG A 449 3.55 -32.57 22.44
CA ARG A 449 3.76 -33.14 21.10
C ARG A 449 2.48 -33.77 20.55
N ILE A 450 1.65 -34.38 21.41
CA ILE A 450 0.37 -34.96 21.01
C ILE A 450 -0.64 -33.87 20.63
N ASP A 451 -0.71 -32.77 21.37
CA ASP A 451 -1.62 -31.66 21.07
C ASP A 451 -1.24 -30.95 19.76
N ASP A 452 0.06 -30.71 19.54
CA ASP A 452 0.55 -30.13 18.29
C ASP A 452 0.30 -31.09 17.10
N MET A 453 0.50 -32.40 17.31
CA MET A 453 0.20 -33.41 16.30
C MET A 453 -1.31 -33.47 15.99
N LYS A 454 -2.17 -33.41 17.01
CA LYS A 454 -3.63 -33.34 16.81
C LYS A 454 -4.03 -32.10 16.02
N LYS A 455 -3.52 -30.92 16.38
CA LYS A 455 -3.81 -29.67 15.66
C LYS A 455 -3.36 -29.72 14.20
N SER A 456 -2.15 -30.24 13.96
CA SER A 456 -1.64 -30.43 12.60
C SER A 456 -2.53 -31.40 11.81
N LEU A 457 -2.97 -32.49 12.44
CA LEU A 457 -3.83 -33.49 11.81
C LEU A 457 -5.23 -32.92 11.52
N THR A 458 -5.79 -32.10 12.41
CA THR A 458 -7.07 -31.43 12.16
C THR A 458 -6.99 -30.43 11.01
N SER A 459 -5.88 -29.68 10.90
CA SER A 459 -5.63 -28.78 9.76
C SER A 459 -5.50 -29.54 8.45
N ILE A 460 -4.76 -30.66 8.46
CA ILE A 460 -4.60 -31.49 7.26
C ILE A 460 -5.94 -32.08 6.83
N VAL A 461 -6.78 -32.52 7.77
CA VAL A 461 -8.12 -33.05 7.47
C VAL A 461 -9.02 -31.96 6.86
N SER A 462 -9.02 -30.74 7.40
CA SER A 462 -9.81 -29.65 6.80
C SER A 462 -9.33 -29.30 5.39
N ASP A 463 -8.02 -29.32 5.16
CA ASP A 463 -7.46 -29.03 3.84
C ASP A 463 -7.84 -30.13 2.83
N VAL A 464 -7.84 -31.40 3.25
CA VAL A 464 -8.29 -32.53 2.43
C VAL A 464 -9.77 -32.39 2.07
N ASP A 465 -10.63 -32.05 3.04
CA ASP A 465 -12.07 -31.84 2.78
C ASP A 465 -12.31 -30.71 1.76
N HIS A 466 -11.57 -29.61 1.88
CA HIS A 466 -11.65 -28.50 0.91
C HIS A 466 -11.19 -28.90 -0.49
N VAL A 467 -10.12 -29.70 -0.59
CA VAL A 467 -9.65 -30.23 -1.87
C VAL A 467 -10.66 -31.19 -2.48
N GLU A 468 -11.27 -32.06 -1.67
CA GLU A 468 -12.28 -33.01 -2.12
C GLU A 468 -13.54 -32.28 -2.65
N GLN A 469 -13.99 -31.22 -1.98
CA GLN A 469 -15.08 -30.37 -2.47
C GLN A 469 -14.74 -29.72 -3.82
N ARG A 470 -13.50 -29.23 -4.00
CA ARG A 470 -13.05 -28.66 -5.28
C ARG A 470 -13.02 -29.71 -6.39
N ILE A 471 -12.55 -30.92 -6.09
CA ILE A 471 -12.56 -32.05 -7.03
C ILE A 471 -13.99 -32.38 -7.45
N GLN A 472 -14.93 -32.51 -6.51
CA GLN A 472 -16.33 -32.80 -6.82
C GLN A 472 -17.00 -31.73 -7.70
N VAL A 473 -16.71 -30.44 -7.45
CA VAL A 473 -17.21 -29.35 -8.30
C VAL A 473 -16.64 -29.45 -9.72
N ASN A 474 -15.36 -29.79 -9.85
CA ASN A 474 -14.71 -29.95 -11.15
C ASN A 474 -15.21 -31.19 -11.89
N GLU A 475 -15.44 -32.32 -11.21
CA GLU A 475 -16.03 -33.53 -11.81
C GLU A 475 -17.43 -33.24 -12.37
N LYS A 476 -18.27 -32.50 -11.65
CA LYS A 476 -19.60 -32.08 -12.15
C LYS A 476 -19.48 -31.20 -13.40
N LYS A 477 -18.50 -30.30 -13.45
CA LYS A 477 -18.25 -29.47 -14.66
C LYS A 477 -17.75 -30.31 -15.82
N LEU A 478 -16.90 -31.30 -15.55
CA LEU A 478 -16.37 -32.22 -16.56
C LEU A 478 -17.49 -33.07 -17.17
N GLN A 479 -18.40 -33.60 -16.34
CA GLN A 479 -19.57 -34.36 -16.80
C GLN A 479 -20.45 -33.54 -17.73
N LYS A 480 -20.79 -32.30 -17.34
CA LYS A 480 -21.58 -31.41 -18.21
C LYS A 480 -20.91 -31.15 -19.56
N ARG A 481 -19.59 -30.93 -19.58
CA ARG A 481 -18.86 -30.77 -20.84
C ARG A 481 -18.79 -32.04 -21.67
N GLN A 482 -18.75 -33.21 -21.04
CA GLN A 482 -18.84 -34.49 -21.76
C GLN A 482 -20.22 -34.67 -22.40
N GLU A 483 -21.29 -34.34 -21.69
CA GLU A 483 -22.66 -34.35 -22.25
C GLU A 483 -22.79 -33.38 -23.44
N GLU A 484 -22.27 -32.15 -23.33
CA GLU A 484 -22.24 -31.19 -24.43
C GLU A 484 -21.45 -31.70 -25.64
N MET A 485 -20.30 -32.36 -25.39
CA MET A 485 -19.52 -32.98 -26.47
C MET A 485 -20.25 -34.14 -27.15
N GLU A 486 -21.03 -34.93 -26.42
CA GLU A 486 -21.83 -36.01 -26.99
C GLU A 486 -22.97 -35.47 -27.86
N VAL A 487 -23.65 -34.41 -27.41
CA VAL A 487 -24.67 -33.72 -28.22
C VAL A 487 -24.05 -33.20 -29.52
N LEU A 488 -22.93 -32.48 -29.45
CA LEU A 488 -22.21 -31.97 -30.63
C LEU A 488 -21.75 -33.10 -31.57
N LYS A 489 -21.28 -34.23 -31.03
CA LYS A 489 -20.94 -35.40 -31.85
C LYS A 489 -22.16 -35.94 -32.60
N SER A 490 -23.31 -36.03 -31.93
CA SER A 490 -24.55 -36.49 -32.55
C SER A 490 -25.04 -35.54 -33.64
N GLU A 491 -24.91 -34.22 -33.46
CA GLU A 491 -25.23 -33.22 -34.47
C GLU A 491 -24.31 -33.33 -35.69
N ILE A 492 -23.00 -33.51 -35.46
CA ILE A 492 -22.02 -33.73 -36.53
C ILE A 492 -22.33 -35.02 -37.31
N GLU A 493 -22.74 -36.10 -36.65
CA GLU A 493 -23.16 -37.33 -37.35
C GLU A 493 -24.43 -37.13 -38.18
N GLN A 494 -25.44 -36.43 -37.64
CA GLN A 494 -26.65 -36.09 -38.38
C GLN A 494 -26.35 -35.23 -39.61
N ASP A 495 -25.44 -34.26 -39.49
CA ASP A 495 -25.05 -33.41 -40.61
C ASP A 495 -24.21 -34.16 -41.65
N LYS A 496 -23.37 -35.11 -41.22
CA LYS A 496 -22.70 -36.06 -42.13
C LYS A 496 -23.70 -36.93 -42.89
N GLU A 497 -24.76 -37.41 -42.22
CA GLU A 497 -25.82 -38.18 -42.88
C GLU A 497 -26.63 -37.33 -43.87
N LYS A 498 -26.94 -36.07 -43.54
CA LYS A 498 -27.59 -35.14 -44.48
C LYS A 498 -26.72 -34.90 -45.72
N LEU A 499 -25.40 -34.76 -45.53
CA LEU A 499 -24.43 -34.63 -46.62
C LEU A 499 -24.38 -35.87 -47.52
N LYS A 500 -24.41 -37.08 -46.93
CA LYS A 500 -24.50 -38.33 -47.69
C LYS A 500 -25.82 -38.44 -48.47
N LYS A 501 -26.96 -38.15 -47.84
CA LYS A 501 -28.28 -38.12 -48.50
C LYS A 501 -28.35 -37.08 -49.63
N PHE A 502 -27.67 -35.95 -49.48
CA PHE A 502 -27.57 -34.93 -50.55
C PHE A 502 -26.81 -35.46 -51.78
N SER A 503 -25.76 -36.26 -51.56
CA SER A 503 -25.01 -36.91 -52.65
C SER A 503 -25.84 -37.96 -53.41
N GLU A 504 -26.88 -38.50 -52.79
CA GLU A 504 -27.79 -39.53 -53.36
C GLU A 504 -29.05 -38.93 -54.02
N SER A 505 -29.27 -37.61 -53.95
CA SER A 505 -30.47 -36.96 -54.49
C SER A 505 -30.50 -36.91 -56.04
N GLU A 506 -31.69 -37.07 -56.63
CA GLU A 506 -31.94 -37.25 -58.08
C GLU A 506 -31.44 -36.13 -59.01
N THR A 507 -31.05 -34.97 -58.46
CA THR A 507 -30.51 -33.84 -59.24
C THR A 507 -29.02 -33.99 -59.58
N VAL A 508 -28.29 -34.86 -58.87
CA VAL A 508 -26.85 -35.10 -59.07
C VAL A 508 -26.60 -36.34 -59.93
N THR A 509 -27.52 -37.31 -59.93
CA THR A 509 -27.38 -38.60 -60.65
C THR A 509 -27.53 -38.51 -62.17
N ASN A 510 -28.22 -37.50 -62.70
CA ASN A 510 -28.43 -37.34 -64.15
C ASN A 510 -27.22 -36.75 -64.91
N ASN A 511 -26.12 -36.39 -64.24
CA ASN A 511 -24.98 -35.72 -64.88
C ASN A 511 -23.64 -36.23 -64.29
N ASP A 512 -23.01 -37.19 -64.96
CA ASP A 512 -21.79 -37.93 -64.50
C ASP A 512 -20.64 -37.01 -64.05
N ILE A 513 -20.51 -35.83 -64.65
CA ILE A 513 -19.48 -34.83 -64.32
C ILE A 513 -19.72 -34.22 -62.94
N LYS A 514 -20.99 -34.00 -62.55
CA LYS A 514 -21.33 -33.44 -61.23
C LYS A 514 -21.17 -34.49 -60.14
N LYS A 515 -21.48 -35.75 -60.42
CA LYS A 515 -21.29 -36.87 -59.50
C LYS A 515 -19.81 -37.05 -59.15
N THR A 516 -18.94 -37.13 -60.16
CA THR A 516 -17.49 -37.26 -59.97
C THR A 516 -16.86 -36.05 -59.27
N PHE A 517 -17.37 -34.84 -59.50
CA PHE A 517 -16.93 -33.64 -58.78
C PHE A 517 -17.28 -33.70 -57.28
N VAL A 518 -18.51 -34.08 -56.93
CA VAL A 518 -18.96 -34.20 -55.53
C VAL A 518 -18.19 -35.29 -54.80
N GLU A 519 -17.96 -36.46 -55.43
CA GLU A 519 -17.17 -37.54 -54.86
C GLU A 519 -15.70 -37.12 -54.60
N ASN A 520 -15.09 -36.40 -55.53
CA ASN A 520 -13.73 -35.88 -55.34
C ASN A 520 -13.65 -34.82 -54.22
N GLN A 521 -14.66 -33.95 -54.09
CA GLN A 521 -14.71 -32.97 -53.01
C GLN A 521 -14.88 -33.62 -51.63
N LEU A 522 -15.71 -34.66 -51.52
CA LEU A 522 -15.83 -35.43 -50.28
C LEU A 522 -14.51 -36.11 -49.91
N LYS A 523 -13.82 -36.71 -50.90
CA LYS A 523 -12.52 -37.34 -50.68
C LYS A 523 -11.43 -36.35 -50.28
N ILE A 524 -11.43 -35.15 -50.87
CA ILE A 524 -10.53 -34.06 -50.46
C ILE A 524 -10.82 -33.65 -49.01
N TRP A 525 -12.08 -33.55 -48.62
CA TRP A 525 -12.46 -33.21 -47.26
C TRP A 525 -12.06 -34.28 -46.23
N GLU A 526 -12.25 -35.56 -46.54
CA GLU A 526 -11.78 -36.69 -45.72
C GLU A 526 -10.25 -36.65 -45.55
N LEU A 527 -9.51 -36.50 -46.64
CA LEU A 527 -8.05 -36.40 -46.61
C LEU A 527 -7.56 -35.18 -45.82
N GLN A 528 -8.24 -34.03 -45.96
CA GLN A 528 -7.91 -32.83 -45.17
C GLN A 528 -8.14 -33.06 -43.68
N ASN A 529 -9.20 -33.78 -43.29
CA ASN A 529 -9.45 -34.12 -41.89
C ASN A 529 -8.40 -35.10 -41.36
N GLU A 530 -8.02 -36.13 -42.11
CA GLU A 530 -6.95 -37.05 -41.71
C GLU A 530 -5.60 -36.33 -41.54
N VAL A 531 -5.27 -35.39 -42.44
CA VAL A 531 -4.06 -34.58 -42.34
C VAL A 531 -4.10 -33.71 -41.09
N LYS A 532 -5.25 -33.07 -40.79
CA LYS A 532 -5.43 -32.28 -39.58
C LYS A 532 -5.29 -33.12 -38.31
N GLU A 533 -5.90 -34.31 -38.26
CA GLU A 533 -5.78 -35.21 -37.10
C GLU A 533 -4.33 -35.67 -36.89
N LYS A 534 -3.63 -36.04 -37.96
CA LYS A 534 -2.22 -36.43 -37.88
C LYS A 534 -1.32 -35.26 -37.47
N ALA A 535 -1.59 -34.05 -37.98
CA ALA A 535 -0.86 -32.84 -37.59
C ALA A 535 -1.05 -32.54 -36.09
N LEU A 536 -2.29 -32.66 -35.60
CA LEU A 536 -2.60 -32.43 -34.18
C LEU A 536 -1.92 -33.48 -33.29
N LYS A 537 -1.94 -34.77 -33.66
CA LYS A 537 -1.20 -35.83 -32.96
C LYS A 537 0.32 -35.60 -32.96
N LEU A 538 0.86 -35.01 -34.01
CA LEU A 538 2.29 -34.72 -34.11
C LEU A 538 2.65 -33.52 -33.23
N GLN A 539 1.79 -32.50 -33.19
CA GLN A 539 1.91 -31.36 -32.30
C GLN A 539 1.83 -31.77 -30.82
N THR A 540 0.85 -32.59 -30.42
CA THR A 540 0.75 -33.04 -29.02
C THR A 540 1.98 -33.83 -28.58
N LYS A 541 2.53 -34.69 -29.45
CA LYS A 541 3.80 -35.40 -29.17
C LYS A 541 4.99 -34.44 -29.08
N HIS A 542 5.01 -33.39 -29.88
CA HIS A 542 6.06 -32.37 -29.80
C HIS A 542 5.97 -31.59 -28.49
N ASP A 543 4.75 -31.26 -28.04
CA ASP A 543 4.49 -30.56 -26.79
C ASP A 543 4.83 -31.44 -25.57
N GLU A 544 4.52 -32.73 -25.61
CA GLU A 544 4.95 -33.70 -24.59
C GLU A 544 6.49 -33.80 -24.51
N LEU A 545 7.16 -33.83 -25.67
CA LEU A 545 8.62 -33.85 -25.73
C LEU A 545 9.26 -32.55 -25.26
N SER A 546 8.64 -31.40 -25.53
CA SER A 546 9.15 -30.11 -25.07
C SER A 546 8.94 -29.95 -23.55
N TYR A 547 7.79 -30.37 -23.04
CA TYR A 547 7.49 -30.39 -21.62
C TYR A 547 8.45 -31.30 -20.84
N THR A 548 8.63 -32.55 -21.30
CA THR A 548 9.55 -33.50 -20.66
C THR A 548 10.99 -33.00 -20.68
N LYS A 549 11.45 -32.35 -21.75
CA LYS A 549 12.77 -31.70 -21.79
C LYS A 549 12.89 -30.58 -20.77
N LYS A 550 11.88 -29.71 -20.67
CA LYS A 550 11.86 -28.61 -19.70
C LYS A 550 11.86 -29.14 -18.27
N GLU A 551 11.17 -30.24 -18.01
CA GLU A 551 11.14 -30.85 -16.68
C GLU A 551 12.48 -31.48 -16.30
N ILE A 552 13.17 -32.09 -17.27
CA ILE A 552 14.56 -32.56 -17.07
C ILE A 552 15.48 -31.38 -16.73
N GLU A 553 15.38 -30.26 -17.45
CA GLU A 553 16.17 -29.05 -17.18
C GLU A 553 15.86 -28.45 -15.80
N ASN A 554 14.59 -28.45 -15.39
CA ASN A 554 14.16 -28.04 -14.05
C ASN A 554 14.73 -28.96 -12.95
N CYS A 555 14.75 -30.28 -13.18
CA CYS A 555 15.38 -31.23 -12.27
C CYS A 555 16.89 -30.99 -12.17
N GLU A 556 17.58 -30.80 -13.28
CA GLU A 556 19.03 -30.52 -13.29
C GLU A 556 19.38 -29.23 -12.55
N THR A 557 18.60 -28.16 -12.74
CA THR A 557 18.79 -26.90 -12.02
C THR A 557 18.49 -27.04 -10.53
N SER A 558 17.44 -27.79 -10.16
CA SER A 558 17.11 -28.07 -8.75
C SER A 558 18.18 -28.89 -8.05
N ILE A 559 18.78 -29.87 -8.74
CA ILE A 559 19.90 -30.66 -8.21
C ILE A 559 21.10 -29.74 -7.93
N LYS A 560 21.48 -28.87 -8.89
CA LYS A 560 22.58 -27.92 -8.71
C LYS A 560 22.35 -26.99 -7.52
N GLN A 561 21.14 -26.42 -7.40
CA GLN A 561 20.78 -25.56 -6.27
C GLN A 561 20.82 -26.31 -4.94
N SER A 562 20.37 -27.57 -4.92
CA SER A 562 20.44 -28.40 -3.72
C SER A 562 21.88 -28.69 -3.31
N GLU A 563 22.76 -28.98 -4.26
CA GLU A 563 24.19 -29.18 -4.01
C GLU A 563 24.87 -27.92 -3.44
N GLU A 564 24.57 -26.73 -3.99
CA GLU A 564 25.05 -25.44 -3.47
C GLU A 564 24.53 -25.14 -2.05
N GLN A 565 23.27 -25.46 -1.77
CA GLN A 565 22.71 -25.31 -0.43
C GLN A 565 23.37 -26.27 0.57
N VAL A 566 23.61 -27.52 0.17
CA VAL A 566 24.31 -28.50 1.01
C VAL A 566 25.74 -28.04 1.31
N SER A 567 26.47 -27.49 0.33
CA SER A 567 27.81 -26.94 0.59
C SER A 567 27.77 -25.75 1.55
N ALA A 568 26.84 -24.81 1.37
CA ALA A 568 26.69 -23.65 2.25
C ALA A 568 26.32 -24.05 3.69
N VAL A 569 25.45 -25.05 3.86
CA VAL A 569 25.09 -25.58 5.19
C VAL A 569 26.29 -26.26 5.85
N ARG A 570 27.10 -27.01 5.10
CA ARG A 570 28.33 -27.62 5.63
C ARG A 570 29.32 -26.57 6.09
N GLU A 571 29.53 -25.49 5.33
CA GLU A 571 30.38 -24.37 5.74
C GLU A 571 29.91 -23.74 7.06
N LYS A 572 28.59 -23.48 7.18
CA LYS A 572 28.01 -22.94 8.43
C LYS A 572 28.20 -23.88 9.62
N ILE A 573 28.05 -25.20 9.43
CA ILE A 573 28.30 -26.19 10.49
C ILE A 573 29.76 -26.07 10.96
N THR A 574 30.72 -26.01 10.03
CA THR A 574 32.14 -25.89 10.40
C THR A 574 32.48 -24.57 11.10
N GLU A 575 31.80 -23.48 10.75
CA GLU A 575 31.98 -22.19 11.41
C GLU A 575 31.39 -22.20 12.83
N LEU A 576 30.21 -22.78 13.01
CA LEU A 576 29.58 -22.94 14.33
C LEU A 576 30.39 -23.85 15.25
N GLU A 577 30.95 -24.95 14.73
CA GLU A 577 31.85 -25.83 15.49
C GLU A 577 33.07 -25.07 16.00
N LYS A 578 33.68 -24.20 15.17
CA LYS A 578 34.79 -23.34 15.59
C LYS A 578 34.37 -22.34 16.66
N GLN A 579 33.19 -21.73 16.53
CA GLN A 579 32.68 -20.79 17.53
C GLN A 579 32.42 -21.48 18.87
N ILE A 580 31.83 -22.68 18.87
CA ILE A 580 31.60 -23.48 20.09
C ILE A 580 32.93 -23.80 20.78
N GLU A 581 33.95 -24.20 20.01
CA GLU A 581 35.26 -24.51 20.58
C GLU A 581 35.92 -23.26 21.19
N SER A 582 35.83 -22.11 20.54
CA SER A 582 36.34 -20.84 21.09
C SER A 582 35.60 -20.41 22.36
N ALA A 583 34.28 -20.62 22.43
CA ALA A 583 33.48 -20.31 23.60
C ALA A 583 33.84 -21.23 24.78
N ARG A 584 34.08 -22.52 24.53
CA ARG A 584 34.55 -23.47 25.56
C ARG A 584 35.90 -23.07 26.14
N GLN A 585 36.85 -22.67 25.29
CA GLN A 585 38.16 -22.20 25.75
C GLN A 585 38.02 -20.94 26.62
N SER A 586 37.17 -19.99 26.21
CA SER A 586 36.88 -18.79 27.01
C SER A 586 36.24 -19.13 28.36
N GLU A 587 35.30 -20.07 28.42
CA GLU A 587 34.67 -20.52 29.68
C GLU A 587 35.68 -21.21 30.61
N GLU A 588 36.64 -21.97 30.08
CA GLU A 588 37.72 -22.59 30.86
C GLU A 588 38.64 -21.53 31.47
N GLU A 589 39.05 -20.51 30.69
CA GLU A 589 39.86 -19.39 31.16
C GLU A 589 39.13 -18.57 32.24
N GLU A 590 37.85 -18.25 32.03
CA GLU A 590 37.03 -17.53 33.01
C GLU A 590 36.85 -18.34 34.31
N ASN A 591 36.62 -19.65 34.22
CA ASN A 591 36.51 -20.50 35.40
C ASN A 591 37.81 -20.55 36.21
N ASP A 592 38.97 -20.58 35.55
CA ASP A 592 40.26 -20.60 36.23
C ASP A 592 40.60 -19.24 36.86
N THR A 593 40.26 -18.13 36.21
CA THR A 593 40.38 -16.80 36.83
C THR A 593 39.44 -16.64 38.03
N PHE A 594 38.22 -17.19 37.96
CA PHE A 594 37.27 -17.19 39.07
C PHE A 594 37.78 -18.01 40.27
N LYS A 595 38.33 -19.21 40.04
CA LYS A 595 38.94 -20.02 41.10
C LYS A 595 40.07 -19.28 41.81
N LYS A 596 40.95 -18.57 41.07
CA LYS A 596 42.03 -17.75 41.65
C LYS A 596 41.47 -16.63 42.53
N ARG A 597 40.52 -15.83 42.01
CA ARG A 597 39.87 -14.75 42.78
C ARG A 597 39.18 -15.25 44.05
N ARG A 598 38.56 -16.44 43.98
CA ARG A 598 37.90 -17.07 45.13
C ARG A 598 38.91 -17.48 46.22
N LEU A 599 40.07 -18.00 45.82
CA LEU A 599 41.16 -18.33 46.76
C LEU A 599 41.72 -17.07 47.43
N ASP A 600 41.96 -16.01 46.66
CA ASP A 600 42.46 -14.73 47.18
C ASP A 600 41.47 -14.08 48.15
N SER A 601 40.17 -14.14 47.84
CA SER A 601 39.13 -13.62 48.74
C SER A 601 39.06 -14.43 50.03
N LYS A 602 39.26 -15.75 49.96
CA LYS A 602 39.24 -16.62 51.13
C LYS A 602 40.43 -16.35 52.05
N SER A 603 41.64 -16.20 51.49
CA SER A 603 42.83 -15.84 52.28
C SER A 603 42.69 -14.46 52.92
N GLY A 604 42.11 -13.48 52.20
CA GLY A 604 41.81 -12.15 52.76
C GLY A 604 40.82 -12.18 53.92
N ILE A 605 39.76 -12.99 53.83
CA ILE A 605 38.79 -13.19 54.92
C ILE A 605 39.46 -13.82 56.14
N ASP A 606 40.31 -14.83 55.95
CA ASP A 606 40.98 -15.50 57.05
C ASP A 606 42.00 -14.59 57.73
N GLY A 607 42.76 -13.77 56.99
CA GLY A 607 43.61 -12.73 57.55
C GLY A 607 42.83 -11.68 58.36
N ALA A 608 41.70 -11.19 57.83
CA ALA A 608 40.83 -10.24 58.54
C ALA A 608 40.24 -10.84 59.84
N LYS A 609 39.95 -12.14 59.86
CA LYS A 609 39.52 -12.83 61.10
C LYS A 609 40.64 -12.84 62.14
N GLU A 610 41.86 -13.15 61.74
CA GLU A 610 43.02 -13.13 62.65
C GLU A 610 43.21 -11.74 63.25
N GLU A 611 43.20 -10.68 62.43
CA GLU A 611 43.27 -9.30 62.93
C GLU A 611 42.13 -8.95 63.90
N ASN A 612 40.90 -9.38 63.61
CA ASN A 612 39.76 -9.13 64.49
C ASN A 612 39.90 -9.88 65.83
N THR A 613 40.42 -11.11 65.82
CA THR A 613 40.74 -11.82 67.08
C THR A 613 41.82 -11.12 67.88
N LEU A 614 42.87 -10.61 67.24
CA LEU A 614 43.92 -9.82 67.88
C LEU A 614 43.36 -8.53 68.48
N LEU A 615 42.50 -7.81 67.75
CA LEU A 615 41.83 -6.60 68.25
C LEU A 615 40.92 -6.90 69.44
N LYS A 616 40.15 -7.99 69.41
CA LYS A 616 39.34 -8.44 70.56
C LYS A 616 40.20 -8.71 71.78
N THR A 617 41.33 -9.40 71.63
CA THR A 617 42.23 -9.67 72.77
C THR A 617 42.85 -8.38 73.32
N LYS A 618 43.22 -7.43 72.46
CA LYS A 618 43.68 -6.09 72.87
C LYS A 618 42.60 -5.35 73.64
N LEU A 619 41.36 -5.34 73.13
CA LEU A 619 40.23 -4.66 73.77
C LEU A 619 39.92 -5.25 75.15
N VAL A 620 39.96 -6.58 75.30
CA VAL A 620 39.81 -7.26 76.60
C VAL A 620 40.92 -6.85 77.57
N LYS A 621 42.18 -6.76 77.12
CA LYS A 621 43.29 -6.27 77.94
C LYS A 621 43.09 -4.81 78.36
N SER A 622 42.63 -3.95 77.46
CA SER A 622 42.35 -2.54 77.74
C SER A 622 41.21 -2.37 78.75
N LEU A 623 40.13 -3.16 78.64
CA LEU A 623 39.02 -3.15 79.59
C LEU A 623 39.44 -3.66 80.97
N LYS A 624 40.29 -4.70 81.03
CA LYS A 624 40.87 -5.19 82.29
C LYS A 624 41.73 -4.12 82.96
N PHE A 625 42.58 -3.44 82.18
CA PHE A 625 43.38 -2.31 82.67
C PHE A 625 42.51 -1.15 83.20
N LEU A 626 41.41 -0.82 82.52
CA LEU A 626 40.47 0.20 82.99
C LEU A 626 39.78 -0.19 84.32
N LYS A 627 39.40 -1.45 84.45
CA LYS A 627 38.80 -1.99 85.69
C LYS A 627 39.80 -2.01 86.85
N ASP A 628 41.06 -2.33 86.57
CA ASP A 628 42.10 -2.37 87.60
C ASP A 628 42.53 -0.94 88.05
N THR A 629 42.39 0.05 87.16
CA THR A 629 42.71 1.46 87.45
C THR A 629 41.54 2.28 88.02
N SER A 630 40.30 1.80 87.96
CA SER A 630 39.14 2.52 88.53
C SER A 630 39.19 2.61 90.06
N HIS A 631 39.96 1.76 90.73
CA HIS A 631 40.16 1.79 92.19
C HIS A 631 41.30 2.71 92.65
N LEU A 632 42.07 3.30 91.73
CA LEU A 632 43.23 4.16 92.05
C LEU A 632 42.92 5.68 92.09
N LYS A 633 41.68 6.11 91.81
CA LYS A 633 41.27 7.53 91.87
C LYS A 633 40.79 8.00 93.25
N SER A 634 41.50 7.63 94.30
CA SER A 634 41.43 8.32 95.60
C SER A 634 42.81 8.37 96.24
N ARG A 635 43.67 9.27 95.73
CA ARG A 635 44.66 10.07 96.48
C ARG A 635 45.78 10.57 95.58
N LYS A 636 46.10 11.86 95.77
CA LYS A 636 47.28 12.61 95.30
C LYS A 636 47.27 12.86 93.78
N GLY A 637 47.55 14.04 93.26
CA GLY A 637 48.26 15.21 93.75
C GLY A 637 48.74 15.93 92.50
N ARG A 638 48.83 17.26 92.57
CA ARG A 638 49.27 18.18 91.51
C ARG A 638 50.45 17.64 90.68
N GLY A 639 50.44 17.84 89.36
CA GLY A 639 51.63 17.69 88.54
C GLY A 639 51.37 17.67 87.03
N LEU A 640 51.62 18.83 86.40
CA LEU A 640 52.01 19.08 85.01
C LEU A 640 51.37 18.29 83.85
N THR A 641 50.69 19.06 83.01
CA THR A 641 50.58 18.83 81.55
C THR A 641 51.96 18.70 80.90
N PRO A 642 52.09 17.80 79.91
CA PRO A 642 52.89 18.11 78.73
C PRO A 642 52.05 18.03 77.45
N ASN A 643 52.20 19.09 76.66
CA ASN A 643 51.79 19.20 75.26
C ASN A 643 52.66 18.31 74.34
N ASN A 644 52.11 18.09 73.14
CA ASN A 644 52.74 17.64 71.87
C ASN A 644 53.00 16.13 71.78
N ARG A 645 52.65 15.44 70.68
CA ARG A 645 52.75 15.75 69.24
C ARG A 645 51.68 15.01 68.45
#